data_AF-A0A8B8AD77-F1
#
_entry.id   AF-A0A8B8AD77-F1
#
_cell.length_a   1.000
_cell.length_b   1.000
_cell.length_c   1.000
_cell.angle_alpha   90.00
_cell.angle_beta   90.00
_cell.angle_gamma   90.00
#
_symmetry.space_group_name_H-M   'P 1'
#
loop_
_entity.id
_entity.type
_entity.pdbx_description
1 polymer ?
#
loop_
_entity_poly.entity_id
_entity_poly.type
_entity_poly.pdbx_seq_one_letter_code
_entity_poly.pdbx_strand_id
1 'polypeptide(L)'
;MTRWKRQGFFSRKKALQYQKNSLLLSSRRKAEQIAEEHGFSSSSERAVERTEQEQSDSDIPEPDSGDINVSLNDIPNSRYDVSWREGRQVVELGVLADGLAGCAKCCIPLHLTHTVDILHCGLGAFLRVMCQNTTCKHKNIVPTGKRHGRIWDANTKLAAGMIHTGIGPAQVNGLLTALNIPPVSTRTLQARQNETGLAVESVAEESMQECLEEEIQETVKNEGNEDLTVSVDAGWQKRGSGRSFDSLSGHCSMIGAQTGKVLDCEVRIKSCRICEHAKREKNQPKDHNCRQNWQGSSKSMEQDMVISMVKKKLEKGINISTVICDEDTTTMSRLRQNVSHSITKMSDKNHIKKNFTSTLYSLKTKHKSLTTRVIRYFLKCFNYLLAQNKENPSGIEQGLDALGKHPFGNHSSCDKTWCAHVDDPTKKYSSLPYGKPLQDEKLQEEVMSICSRLKQNSSNLSRLGSTQGNESFNKSVSLKAPKNHHFSGSGSLNYRLAASVAEKNSGQKYLVEVNKKIGLSPGKHTKKLCYLRESQSRKRRAIARTREAKRRRIELKAKKCQGTATREIREGPTYESGIDLCTEKPDYIQIPPPSFKPELETVPICDQTLVFFDLETTGLARTSHITQLAAVHGNETFSTYVMPDIPITPSASDITGLEVRNGILYHHGKKVNTLSISVALDSFFSFLEKFSNVILVGHNIKTFDCPVLLEALESCRMIPKLTETVKGFLDTRILFKTVHPNLHSYSQQSLAKTLLNMSYNAHDALDDVLMLQSLVNKVEFSEIDHNCSTFSCQYACDIFNYQKLIHKNLPSLQCLIDQNVISLGMAKKIAGSGLDFSCLNLACKRNQDGNLQRPLAEKVGH
;
A
#
# COMPACT_ATOMS: atom_id res chain seq x y z
N MET A 1 -9.75 -21.01 -11.78
CA MET A 1 -10.90 -21.25 -10.87
C MET A 1 -10.54 -22.11 -9.66
N THR A 2 -9.47 -22.90 -9.69
CA THR A 2 -9.03 -23.80 -8.61
C THR A 2 -8.53 -23.09 -7.35
N ARG A 3 -8.01 -21.85 -7.46
CA ARG A 3 -7.52 -21.05 -6.32
C ARG A 3 -8.63 -20.37 -5.48
N TRP A 4 -9.89 -20.42 -5.92
CA TRP A 4 -11.01 -19.67 -5.33
C TRP A 4 -12.08 -20.57 -4.66
N LYS A 5 -11.86 -21.89 -4.58
CA LYS A 5 -12.75 -22.83 -3.88
C LYS A 5 -12.40 -23.03 -2.40
N ARG A 6 -11.22 -22.60 -1.93
CA ARG A 6 -10.74 -22.84 -0.55
C ARG A 6 -11.28 -21.87 0.52
N GLN A 7 -12.12 -20.88 0.17
CA GLN A 7 -12.62 -19.88 1.13
C GLN A 7 -14.15 -19.76 1.15
N GLY A 8 -14.89 -20.88 1.25
CA GLY A 8 -16.20 -20.94 1.92
C GLY A 8 -17.33 -19.93 1.59
N PHE A 9 -17.27 -19.17 0.49
CA PHE A 9 -18.24 -18.11 0.19
C PHE A 9 -18.91 -18.35 -1.16
N PHE A 10 -19.90 -19.24 -1.27
CA PHE A 10 -20.96 -19.17 -2.29
C PHE A 10 -22.04 -20.23 -2.02
N SER A 11 -23.31 -19.82 -1.80
CA SER A 11 -24.41 -20.78 -1.69
C SER A 11 -24.75 -21.38 -3.05
N ARG A 12 -25.06 -22.69 -3.09
CA ARG A 12 -25.40 -23.47 -4.29
C ARG A 12 -26.47 -22.80 -5.18
N LYS A 13 -27.43 -22.08 -4.58
CA LYS A 13 -28.47 -21.31 -5.29
C LYS A 13 -27.91 -20.18 -6.17
N LYS A 14 -26.87 -19.45 -5.73
CA LYS A 14 -26.28 -18.36 -6.52
C LYS A 14 -25.43 -18.85 -7.70
N ALA A 15 -24.83 -20.04 -7.58
CA ALA A 15 -24.08 -20.66 -8.68
C ALA A 15 -25.00 -21.07 -9.84
N LEU A 16 -26.16 -21.66 -9.53
CA LEU A 16 -27.17 -22.05 -10.53
C LEU A 16 -27.75 -20.84 -11.28
N GLN A 17 -28.01 -19.73 -10.58
CA GLN A 17 -28.50 -18.50 -11.22
C GLN A 17 -27.46 -17.89 -12.19
N TYR A 18 -26.17 -17.98 -11.86
CA TYR A 18 -25.10 -17.52 -12.72
C TYR A 18 -24.98 -18.36 -14.00
N GLN A 19 -25.17 -19.68 -13.89
CA GLN A 19 -25.15 -20.60 -15.02
C GLN A 19 -26.34 -20.36 -15.98
N LYS A 20 -27.53 -20.09 -15.42
CA LYS A 20 -28.74 -19.74 -16.20
C LYS A 20 -28.57 -18.42 -16.96
N ASN A 21 -27.96 -17.41 -16.33
CA ASN A 21 -27.68 -16.12 -16.97
C ASN A 21 -26.60 -16.21 -18.05
N SER A 22 -25.61 -17.10 -17.89
CA SER A 22 -24.57 -17.34 -18.90
C SER A 22 -25.13 -17.97 -20.17
N LEU A 23 -26.12 -18.87 -20.04
CA LEU A 23 -26.78 -19.51 -21.18
C LEU A 23 -27.64 -18.50 -21.96
N LEU A 24 -28.41 -17.66 -21.26
CA LEU A 24 -29.20 -16.57 -21.86
C LEU A 24 -28.32 -15.55 -22.64
N LEU A 25 -27.14 -15.22 -22.11
CA LEU A 25 -26.17 -14.34 -22.78
C LEU A 25 -25.55 -14.98 -24.03
N SER A 26 -25.44 -16.31 -24.10
CA SER A 26 -24.92 -17.01 -25.28
C SER A 26 -25.96 -17.05 -26.41
N SER A 27 -27.24 -17.22 -26.09
CA SER A 27 -28.33 -17.22 -27.07
C SER A 27 -28.55 -15.84 -27.68
N ARG A 28 -28.42 -14.76 -26.90
CA ARG A 28 -28.48 -13.37 -27.41
C ARG A 28 -27.34 -13.05 -28.38
N ARG A 29 -26.13 -13.56 -28.12
CA ARG A 29 -24.99 -13.40 -29.05
C ARG A 29 -25.20 -14.09 -30.39
N LYS A 30 -25.87 -15.24 -30.42
CA LYS A 30 -26.20 -15.93 -31.68
C LYS A 30 -27.25 -15.19 -32.49
N ALA A 31 -28.24 -14.57 -31.84
CA ALA A 31 -29.27 -13.79 -32.51
C ALA A 31 -28.74 -12.47 -33.11
N GLU A 32 -27.81 -11.78 -32.44
CA GLU A 32 -27.18 -10.54 -32.95
C GLU A 32 -26.21 -10.82 -34.11
N GLN A 33 -25.57 -11.98 -34.15
CA GLN A 33 -24.63 -12.36 -35.21
C GLN A 33 -25.35 -12.69 -36.53
N ILE A 34 -26.60 -13.16 -36.48
CA ILE A 34 -27.44 -13.45 -37.67
C ILE A 34 -27.99 -12.15 -38.30
N ALA A 35 -28.10 -11.07 -37.53
CA ALA A 35 -28.60 -9.78 -38.03
C ALA A 35 -27.52 -8.95 -38.76
N GLU A 36 -26.23 -9.15 -38.49
CA GLU A 36 -25.13 -8.40 -39.11
C GLU A 36 -24.72 -8.91 -40.50
N GLU A 37 -25.07 -10.15 -40.89
CA GLU A 37 -24.65 -10.74 -42.18
C GLU A 37 -25.46 -10.25 -43.41
N HIS A 38 -26.58 -9.53 -43.20
CA HIS A 38 -27.47 -9.10 -44.30
C HIS A 38 -27.47 -7.58 -44.59
N GLY A 39 -26.56 -6.79 -44.00
CA GLY A 39 -26.75 -5.35 -43.89
C GLY A 39 -26.05 -4.40 -44.88
N PHE A 40 -25.01 -4.79 -45.63
CA PHE A 40 -24.25 -3.81 -46.43
C PHE A 40 -23.67 -4.39 -47.73
N SER A 41 -24.33 -4.12 -48.85
CA SER A 41 -23.79 -4.20 -50.21
C SER A 41 -24.45 -3.14 -51.11
N SER A 42 -23.67 -2.60 -52.05
CA SER A 42 -23.90 -1.45 -52.97
C SER A 42 -23.75 -0.06 -52.31
N SER A 43 -22.89 0.85 -52.76
CA SER A 43 -22.65 1.26 -54.15
C SER A 43 -21.35 2.09 -54.24
N SER A 44 -20.52 1.85 -55.28
CA SER A 44 -19.51 2.81 -55.72
C SER A 44 -19.24 2.63 -57.22
N GLU A 45 -19.71 3.56 -58.03
CA GLU A 45 -19.19 3.83 -59.37
C GLU A 45 -19.25 5.34 -59.63
N ARG A 46 -18.07 5.97 -59.79
CA ARG A 46 -17.68 6.74 -60.97
C ARG A 46 -16.35 7.49 -60.72
N ALA A 47 -15.44 7.29 -61.66
CA ALA A 47 -14.13 7.92 -61.78
C ALA A 47 -14.21 9.23 -62.57
N VAL A 48 -13.27 10.17 -62.34
CA VAL A 48 -12.69 11.04 -63.40
C VAL A 48 -11.23 11.43 -63.07
N GLU A 49 -10.41 11.18 -64.08
CA GLU A 49 -9.08 11.57 -64.56
C GLU A 49 -8.17 12.66 -63.93
N ARG A 50 -6.88 12.49 -64.30
CA ARG A 50 -5.64 13.21 -63.93
C ARG A 50 -5.47 14.56 -64.65
N THR A 51 -4.50 15.35 -64.16
CA THR A 51 -3.46 15.89 -65.05
C THR A 51 -2.17 16.17 -64.27
N GLU A 52 -1.05 15.84 -64.89
CA GLU A 52 0.33 15.92 -64.41
C GLU A 52 0.96 17.27 -64.78
N GLN A 53 1.94 17.75 -64.01
CA GLN A 53 3.06 18.55 -64.54
C GLN A 53 4.28 18.48 -63.60
N GLU A 54 5.39 18.05 -64.18
CA GLU A 54 6.75 17.96 -63.61
C GLU A 54 7.48 19.31 -63.67
N GLN A 55 8.42 19.56 -62.75
CA GLN A 55 9.60 20.39 -63.02
C GLN A 55 10.75 20.08 -62.03
N SER A 56 11.96 20.17 -62.58
CA SER A 56 13.26 19.58 -62.21
C SER A 56 14.16 20.43 -61.29
N ASP A 57 15.13 19.76 -60.64
CA ASP A 57 16.56 20.09 -60.34
C ASP A 57 16.99 21.54 -60.00
N SER A 58 18.00 21.86 -59.18
CA SER A 58 19.00 21.16 -58.36
C SER A 58 19.75 22.21 -57.48
N ASP A 59 20.53 21.71 -56.50
CA ASP A 59 21.78 22.27 -55.94
C ASP A 59 21.81 23.30 -54.77
N ILE A 60 23.02 23.31 -54.16
CA ILE A 60 23.68 24.24 -53.19
C ILE A 60 23.71 23.71 -51.71
N PRO A 61 24.79 23.90 -50.90
CA PRO A 61 26.06 23.17 -50.80
C PRO A 61 26.39 22.69 -49.34
N GLU A 62 27.47 21.91 -49.13
CA GLU A 62 28.02 21.65 -47.78
C GLU A 62 29.03 22.73 -47.34
N PRO A 63 29.15 22.97 -46.01
CA PRO A 63 30.48 22.98 -45.40
C PRO A 63 30.58 22.27 -44.04
N ASP A 64 31.84 22.04 -43.68
CA ASP A 64 32.42 20.98 -42.84
C ASP A 64 32.62 21.34 -41.35
N SER A 65 32.83 20.26 -40.57
CA SER A 65 33.63 20.13 -39.34
C SER A 65 33.10 20.49 -37.94
N GLY A 66 32.96 19.45 -37.11
CA GLY A 66 33.58 19.37 -35.78
C GLY A 66 32.73 19.66 -34.53
N ASP A 67 32.06 18.64 -33.97
CA ASP A 67 32.21 18.25 -32.54
C ASP A 67 31.29 17.08 -32.15
N ILE A 68 31.87 16.11 -31.44
CA ILE A 68 31.25 14.83 -31.07
C ILE A 68 30.23 15.04 -29.96
N ASN A 69 28.94 14.95 -30.29
CA ASN A 69 27.86 14.81 -29.30
C ASN A 69 26.72 13.97 -29.91
N VAL A 70 26.69 12.67 -29.61
CA VAL A 70 25.71 11.73 -30.19
C VAL A 70 24.32 12.05 -29.64
N SER A 71 23.55 12.83 -30.41
CA SER A 71 22.17 13.20 -30.15
C SER A 71 21.23 12.13 -30.73
N LEU A 72 20.27 11.66 -29.92
CA LEU A 72 19.16 10.79 -30.36
C LEU A 72 18.26 11.39 -31.46
N ASN A 73 18.54 12.62 -31.90
CA ASN A 73 17.89 13.26 -33.05
C ASN A 73 18.58 12.97 -34.39
N ASP A 74 19.76 12.34 -34.38
CA ASP A 74 20.53 12.00 -35.59
C ASP A 74 20.36 10.53 -35.99
N ILE A 75 19.13 10.00 -35.94
CA ILE A 75 18.80 8.86 -36.80
C ILE A 75 18.45 9.50 -38.14
N PRO A 76 19.31 9.38 -39.17
CA PRO A 76 18.96 9.88 -40.48
C PRO A 76 17.65 9.20 -40.90
N ASN A 77 16.97 9.74 -41.91
CA ASN A 77 16.04 8.94 -42.71
C ASN A 77 16.76 7.78 -43.45
N SER A 78 17.83 7.22 -42.85
CA SER A 78 18.48 6.04 -43.35
C SER A 78 17.43 4.94 -43.33
N ARG A 79 17.17 4.45 -44.53
CA ARG A 79 16.79 3.07 -44.73
C ARG A 79 17.72 2.27 -43.83
N TYR A 80 17.23 1.86 -42.67
CA TYR A 80 17.82 0.73 -41.99
C TYR A 80 17.75 -0.37 -43.04
N ASP A 81 18.90 -0.73 -43.61
CA ASP A 81 19.04 -1.86 -44.54
C ASP A 81 18.94 -3.15 -43.73
N VAL A 82 17.90 -3.22 -42.92
CA VAL A 82 17.51 -4.36 -42.12
C VAL A 82 16.73 -5.21 -43.08
N SER A 83 17.30 -6.37 -43.37
CA SER A 83 16.61 -7.42 -44.11
C SER A 83 15.16 -7.49 -43.66
N TRP A 84 14.20 -7.55 -44.57
CA TRP A 84 12.77 -7.66 -44.22
C TRP A 84 12.47 -8.87 -43.32
N ARG A 85 13.44 -9.80 -43.20
CA ARG A 85 13.44 -10.99 -42.34
C ARG A 85 13.88 -10.74 -40.90
N GLU A 86 14.41 -9.57 -40.58
CA GLU A 86 14.92 -9.20 -39.26
C GLU A 86 13.96 -8.24 -38.52
N GLY A 87 13.94 -8.33 -37.20
CA GLY A 87 13.05 -7.54 -36.35
C GLY A 87 11.59 -8.02 -36.30
N ARG A 88 10.71 -7.20 -35.73
CA ARG A 88 9.26 -7.43 -35.67
C ARG A 88 8.50 -6.27 -36.28
N GLN A 89 7.35 -6.58 -36.88
CA GLN A 89 6.50 -5.61 -37.58
C GLN A 89 5.06 -5.71 -37.11
N VAL A 90 4.34 -4.59 -37.15
CA VAL A 90 2.89 -4.56 -36.92
C VAL A 90 2.20 -4.77 -38.27
N VAL A 91 1.37 -5.81 -38.36
CA VAL A 91 0.68 -6.19 -39.60
C VAL A 91 -0.79 -6.47 -39.30
N GLU A 92 -1.69 -5.95 -40.13
CA GLU A 92 -3.08 -6.39 -40.19
C GLU A 92 -3.20 -7.57 -41.15
N LEU A 93 -3.32 -8.78 -40.59
CA LEU A 93 -3.27 -10.03 -41.36
C LEU A 93 -4.27 -10.08 -42.53
N GLY A 94 -5.48 -9.54 -42.37
CA GLY A 94 -6.47 -9.48 -43.45
C GLY A 94 -5.99 -8.63 -44.63
N VAL A 95 -5.47 -7.42 -44.37
CA VAL A 95 -4.97 -6.53 -45.43
C VAL A 95 -3.77 -7.14 -46.13
N LEU A 96 -2.86 -7.78 -45.37
CA LEU A 96 -1.72 -8.46 -45.94
C LEU A 96 -2.16 -9.63 -46.83
N ALA A 97 -3.11 -10.45 -46.37
CA ALA A 97 -3.63 -11.57 -47.14
C ALA A 97 -4.28 -11.11 -48.46
N ASP A 98 -5.13 -10.07 -48.39
CA ASP A 98 -5.78 -9.49 -49.58
C ASP A 98 -4.74 -8.95 -50.57
N GLY A 99 -3.69 -8.28 -50.08
CA GLY A 99 -2.62 -7.76 -50.93
C GLY A 99 -1.72 -8.84 -51.53
N LEU A 100 -1.68 -10.05 -50.96
CA LEU A 100 -0.96 -11.20 -51.49
C LEU A 100 -1.82 -12.09 -52.40
N ALA A 101 -3.13 -11.84 -52.50
CA ALA A 101 -4.08 -12.69 -53.21
C ALA A 101 -3.73 -12.92 -54.68
N GLY A 102 -3.12 -11.93 -55.34
CA GLY A 102 -2.69 -12.06 -56.72
C GLY A 102 -1.79 -10.91 -57.17
N CYS A 103 -0.90 -11.21 -58.12
CA CYS A 103 -0.11 -10.21 -58.79
C CYS A 103 -1.01 -9.25 -59.59
N ALA A 104 -0.78 -7.94 -59.46
CA ALA A 104 -1.57 -6.91 -60.14
C ALA A 104 -1.59 -7.00 -61.68
N LYS A 105 -0.63 -7.72 -62.28
CA LYS A 105 -0.55 -7.92 -63.74
C LYS A 105 -1.06 -9.26 -64.25
N CYS A 106 -0.86 -10.33 -63.49
CA CYS A 106 -1.13 -11.70 -63.98
C CYS A 106 -1.97 -12.55 -63.02
N CYS A 107 -2.45 -11.96 -61.93
CA CYS A 107 -3.33 -12.56 -60.92
C CYS A 107 -2.77 -13.80 -60.18
N ILE A 108 -1.54 -14.22 -60.46
CA ILE A 108 -0.89 -15.33 -59.76
C ILE A 108 -0.63 -14.93 -58.29
N PRO A 109 -0.98 -15.78 -57.30
CA PRO A 109 -0.74 -15.50 -55.89
C PRO A 109 0.71 -15.11 -55.59
N LEU A 110 0.88 -14.14 -54.70
CA LEU A 110 2.18 -13.64 -54.29
C LEU A 110 2.67 -14.39 -53.05
N HIS A 111 3.94 -14.77 -53.05
CA HIS A 111 4.58 -15.42 -51.90
C HIS A 111 5.47 -14.42 -51.16
N LEU A 112 5.31 -14.34 -49.83
CA LEU A 112 6.12 -13.48 -48.96
C LEU A 112 7.63 -13.76 -49.10
N THR A 113 8.02 -15.00 -49.42
CA THR A 113 9.43 -15.37 -49.67
C THR A 113 10.05 -14.63 -50.85
N HIS A 114 9.24 -14.10 -51.78
CA HIS A 114 9.67 -13.29 -52.92
C HIS A 114 9.67 -11.78 -52.61
N THR A 115 9.57 -11.39 -51.33
CA THR A 115 9.77 -10.01 -50.92
C THR A 115 11.22 -9.61 -51.16
N VAL A 116 11.42 -8.54 -51.91
CA VAL A 116 12.76 -8.03 -52.26
C VAL A 116 13.13 -6.79 -51.46
N ASP A 117 12.15 -6.06 -50.93
CA ASP A 117 12.35 -4.79 -50.24
C ASP A 117 11.13 -4.44 -49.37
N ILE A 118 11.34 -3.64 -48.33
CA ILE A 118 10.30 -3.13 -47.42
C ILE A 118 10.46 -1.63 -47.23
N LEU A 119 9.38 -0.88 -47.47
CA LEU A 119 9.33 0.55 -47.21
C LEU A 119 8.58 0.81 -45.90
N HIS A 120 9.32 1.04 -44.83
CA HIS A 120 8.76 1.40 -43.52
C HIS A 120 8.17 2.82 -43.51
N CYS A 121 7.02 2.97 -42.86
CA CYS A 121 6.28 4.22 -42.73
C CYS A 121 5.69 4.32 -41.31
N GLY A 122 6.57 4.33 -40.30
CA GLY A 122 6.17 4.18 -38.89
C GLY A 122 5.84 2.71 -38.58
N LEU A 123 4.67 2.46 -37.99
CA LEU A 123 4.20 1.09 -37.71
C LEU A 123 3.68 0.35 -38.95
N GLY A 124 3.31 1.08 -40.01
CA GLY A 124 2.91 0.48 -41.29
C GLY A 124 4.07 0.38 -42.26
N ALA A 125 3.95 -0.48 -43.26
CA ALA A 125 4.96 -0.66 -44.29
C ALA A 125 4.35 -1.11 -45.63
N PHE A 126 5.10 -0.92 -46.71
CA PHE A 126 4.84 -1.57 -47.98
C PHE A 126 5.88 -2.64 -48.24
N LEU A 127 5.44 -3.87 -48.50
CA LEU A 127 6.30 -4.94 -49.00
C LEU A 127 6.36 -4.85 -50.52
N ARG A 128 7.57 -4.93 -51.08
CA ARG A 128 7.77 -5.07 -52.52
C ARG A 128 7.95 -6.55 -52.84
N VAL A 129 6.91 -7.18 -53.37
CA VAL A 129 6.88 -8.63 -53.63
C VAL A 129 6.99 -8.90 -55.13
N MET A 130 8.02 -9.63 -55.52
CA MET A 130 8.23 -10.01 -56.91
C MET A 130 7.28 -11.13 -57.31
N CYS A 131 6.62 -10.99 -58.46
CA CYS A 131 5.80 -12.06 -59.02
C CYS A 131 6.67 -13.27 -59.36
N GLN A 132 6.21 -14.46 -58.94
CA GLN A 132 6.92 -15.71 -59.20
C GLN A 132 6.88 -16.15 -60.67
N ASN A 133 5.93 -15.63 -61.45
CA ASN A 133 5.88 -15.90 -62.87
C ASN A 133 7.10 -15.27 -63.55
N THR A 134 7.97 -16.15 -64.08
CA THR A 134 9.24 -15.83 -64.73
C THR A 134 9.08 -14.90 -65.94
N THR A 135 7.89 -14.87 -66.55
CA THR A 135 7.55 -13.99 -67.67
C THR A 135 7.04 -12.62 -67.19
N CYS A 136 6.30 -12.59 -66.08
CA CYS A 136 5.69 -11.36 -65.57
C CYS A 136 6.68 -10.49 -64.79
N LYS A 137 7.40 -11.09 -63.82
CA LYS A 137 8.38 -10.44 -62.91
C LYS A 137 7.93 -9.10 -62.30
N HIS A 138 6.63 -8.82 -62.27
CA HIS A 138 6.10 -7.55 -61.79
C HIS A 138 6.39 -7.40 -60.29
N LYS A 139 6.86 -6.21 -59.89
CA LYS A 139 7.07 -5.85 -58.49
C LYS A 139 5.77 -5.28 -57.92
N ASN A 140 5.11 -6.06 -57.08
CA ASN A 140 3.85 -5.69 -56.45
C ASN A 140 4.12 -4.94 -55.16
N ILE A 141 3.31 -3.92 -54.88
CA ILE A 141 3.35 -3.15 -53.64
C ILE A 141 2.23 -3.65 -52.74
N VAL A 142 2.59 -4.37 -51.68
CA VAL A 142 1.65 -5.02 -50.77
C VAL A 142 1.62 -4.26 -49.44
N PRO A 143 0.51 -3.62 -49.06
CA PRO A 143 0.41 -2.89 -47.81
C PRO A 143 0.32 -3.85 -46.60
N THR A 144 0.93 -3.49 -45.47
CA THR A 144 0.83 -4.29 -44.23
C THR A 144 -0.37 -3.94 -43.35
N GLY A 145 -1.22 -2.98 -43.75
CA GLY A 145 -2.31 -2.48 -42.92
C GLY A 145 -3.21 -1.43 -43.58
N LYS A 146 -4.25 -1.00 -42.84
CA LYS A 146 -5.21 -0.01 -43.33
C LYS A 146 -4.66 1.41 -43.32
N ARG A 147 -5.24 2.23 -44.20
CA ARG A 147 -4.85 3.62 -44.40
C ARG A 147 -6.09 4.51 -44.51
N HIS A 148 -6.00 5.71 -43.96
CA HIS A 148 -6.92 6.83 -44.18
C HIS A 148 -6.16 7.92 -44.93
N GLY A 149 -6.53 8.13 -46.19
CA GLY A 149 -5.72 8.92 -47.12
C GLY A 149 -4.31 8.36 -47.25
N ARG A 150 -3.30 9.20 -47.03
CA ARG A 150 -1.88 8.79 -47.15
C ARG A 150 -1.31 8.17 -45.86
N ILE A 151 -2.08 8.10 -44.79
CA ILE A 151 -1.63 7.83 -43.42
C ILE A 151 -2.00 6.40 -43.02
N TRP A 152 -1.11 5.71 -42.31
CA TRP A 152 -1.40 4.40 -41.72
C TRP A 152 -2.23 4.52 -40.45
N ASP A 153 -3.34 3.79 -40.37
CA ASP A 153 -4.26 3.79 -39.22
C ASP A 153 -3.53 3.46 -37.91
N ALA A 154 -2.57 2.54 -37.98
CA ALA A 154 -1.74 2.15 -36.85
C ALA A 154 -0.95 3.33 -36.24
N ASN A 155 -0.47 4.26 -37.07
CA ASN A 155 0.29 5.42 -36.60
C ASN A 155 -0.61 6.42 -35.87
N THR A 156 -1.81 6.68 -36.39
CA THR A 156 -2.79 7.57 -35.74
C THR A 156 -3.30 6.94 -34.44
N LYS A 157 -3.56 5.62 -34.44
CA LYS A 157 -3.92 4.88 -33.21
C LYS A 157 -2.80 4.85 -32.18
N LEU A 158 -1.53 4.77 -32.60
CA LEU A 158 -0.38 4.88 -31.70
C LEU A 158 -0.36 6.25 -31.01
N ALA A 159 -0.66 7.32 -31.74
CA ALA A 159 -0.75 8.66 -31.17
C ALA A 159 -1.93 8.81 -30.18
N ALA A 160 -3.10 8.21 -30.49
CA ALA A 160 -4.22 8.11 -29.56
C ALA A 160 -3.82 7.37 -28.27
N GLY A 161 -3.11 6.25 -28.41
CA GLY A 161 -2.56 5.48 -27.31
C GLY A 161 -1.56 6.29 -26.47
N MET A 162 -0.69 7.08 -27.11
CA MET A 162 0.29 7.94 -26.47
C MET A 162 -0.37 9.02 -25.57
N ILE A 163 -1.43 9.66 -26.07
CA ILE A 163 -2.23 10.61 -25.27
C ILE A 163 -2.96 9.88 -24.13
N HIS A 164 -3.63 8.76 -24.45
CA HIS A 164 -4.43 7.99 -23.49
C HIS A 164 -3.62 7.48 -22.28
N THR A 165 -2.40 7.00 -22.54
CA THR A 165 -1.52 6.36 -21.55
C THR A 165 -0.59 7.33 -20.84
N GLY A 166 -0.49 8.58 -21.28
CA GLY A 166 0.32 9.58 -20.59
C GLY A 166 1.81 9.60 -20.95
N ILE A 167 2.22 8.87 -21.99
CA ILE A 167 3.62 8.75 -22.41
C ILE A 167 3.94 9.69 -23.58
N GLY A 168 5.21 10.02 -23.81
CA GLY A 168 5.69 10.81 -24.94
C GLY A 168 6.50 9.98 -25.96
N PRO A 169 7.00 10.62 -27.04
CA PRO A 169 7.70 9.94 -28.14
C PRO A 169 8.87 9.05 -27.69
N ALA A 170 9.69 9.51 -26.74
CA ALA A 170 10.83 8.73 -26.23
C ALA A 170 10.39 7.41 -25.56
N GLN A 171 9.30 7.45 -24.77
CA GLN A 171 8.77 6.26 -24.09
C GLN A 171 8.08 5.31 -25.07
N VAL A 172 7.39 5.85 -26.08
CA VAL A 172 6.82 5.05 -27.18
C VAL A 172 7.93 4.30 -27.91
N ASN A 173 8.98 4.99 -28.33
CA ASN A 173 10.08 4.36 -29.05
C ASN A 173 10.86 3.37 -28.16
N GLY A 174 11.06 3.66 -26.87
CA GLY A 174 11.63 2.70 -25.93
C GLY A 174 10.79 1.43 -25.77
N LEU A 175 9.45 1.55 -25.80
CA LEU A 175 8.56 0.39 -25.79
C LEU A 175 8.67 -0.42 -27.09
N LEU A 176 8.69 0.26 -28.25
CA LEU A 176 8.79 -0.41 -29.54
C LEU A 176 10.12 -1.14 -29.69
N THR A 177 11.25 -0.50 -29.37
CA THR A 177 12.58 -1.11 -29.48
C THR A 177 12.76 -2.27 -28.50
N ALA A 178 12.21 -2.19 -27.28
CA ALA A 178 12.21 -3.30 -26.34
C ALA A 178 11.41 -4.52 -26.85
N LEU A 179 10.42 -4.30 -27.73
CA LEU A 179 9.68 -5.36 -28.41
C LEU A 179 10.35 -5.84 -29.71
N ASN A 180 11.52 -5.29 -30.05
CA ASN A 180 12.22 -5.46 -31.32
C ASN A 180 11.41 -4.95 -32.54
N ILE A 181 10.62 -3.89 -32.36
CA ILE A 181 9.86 -3.20 -33.41
C ILE A 181 10.58 -1.88 -33.75
N PRO A 182 10.74 -1.52 -35.05
CA PRO A 182 11.38 -0.28 -35.45
C PRO A 182 10.75 0.96 -34.79
N PRO A 183 11.56 1.95 -34.34
CA PRO A 183 11.05 3.18 -33.76
C PRO A 183 10.31 4.03 -34.80
N VAL A 184 9.36 4.84 -34.34
CA VAL A 184 8.65 5.81 -35.19
C VAL A 184 9.29 7.18 -35.03
N SER A 185 9.51 7.89 -36.14
CA SER A 185 10.10 9.24 -36.07
C SER A 185 9.28 10.17 -35.18
N THR A 186 9.96 11.01 -34.40
CA THR A 186 9.31 12.00 -33.53
C THR A 186 8.41 12.94 -34.32
N ARG A 187 8.80 13.31 -35.55
CA ARG A 187 8.00 14.13 -36.46
C ARG A 187 6.67 13.47 -36.82
N THR A 188 6.70 12.18 -37.18
CA THR A 188 5.47 11.42 -37.47
C THR A 188 4.60 11.30 -36.23
N LEU A 189 5.18 10.98 -35.06
CA LEU A 189 4.42 10.89 -33.81
C LEU A 189 3.75 12.21 -33.44
N GLN A 190 4.44 13.34 -33.57
CA GLN A 190 3.89 14.68 -33.31
C GLN A 190 2.79 15.05 -34.30
N ALA A 191 2.98 14.79 -35.60
CA ALA A 191 1.95 15.06 -36.61
C ALA A 191 0.66 14.27 -36.33
N ARG A 192 0.80 12.97 -36.01
CA ARG A 192 -0.33 12.10 -35.65
C ARG A 192 -0.95 12.47 -34.32
N GLN A 193 -0.14 12.96 -33.38
CA GLN A 193 -0.63 13.48 -32.10
C GLN A 193 -1.48 14.74 -32.28
N ASN A 194 -1.08 15.66 -33.16
CA ASN A 194 -1.86 16.87 -33.43
C ASN A 194 -3.22 16.54 -34.05
N GLU A 195 -3.21 15.68 -35.07
CA GLU A 195 -4.44 15.19 -35.72
C GLU A 195 -5.39 14.51 -34.73
N THR A 196 -4.88 13.56 -33.95
CA THR A 196 -5.68 12.86 -32.93
C THR A 196 -6.11 13.80 -31.80
N GLY A 197 -5.23 14.72 -31.43
CA GLY A 197 -5.42 15.66 -30.34
C GLY A 197 -6.59 16.61 -30.56
N LEU A 198 -6.77 17.10 -31.78
CA LEU A 198 -7.93 17.92 -32.17
C LEU A 198 -9.24 17.14 -32.04
N ALA A 199 -9.25 15.87 -32.43
CA ALA A 199 -10.42 15.01 -32.25
C ALA A 199 -10.71 14.73 -30.76
N VAL A 200 -9.67 14.60 -29.94
CA VAL A 200 -9.81 14.47 -28.47
C VAL A 200 -10.40 15.74 -27.85
N GLU A 201 -9.96 16.92 -28.28
CA GLU A 201 -10.52 18.20 -27.85
C GLU A 201 -12.00 18.30 -28.21
N SER A 202 -12.37 18.00 -29.46
CA SER A 202 -13.77 18.00 -29.89
C SER A 202 -14.65 17.03 -29.10
N VAL A 203 -14.18 15.80 -28.85
CA VAL A 203 -14.92 14.83 -28.01
C VAL A 203 -15.05 15.34 -26.56
N ALA A 204 -14.03 16.02 -26.03
CA ALA A 204 -14.10 16.61 -24.70
C ALA A 204 -15.12 17.75 -24.64
N GLU A 205 -15.14 18.65 -25.62
CA GLU A 205 -16.11 19.75 -25.73
C GLU A 205 -17.55 19.24 -25.81
N GLU A 206 -17.82 18.26 -26.67
CA GLU A 206 -19.13 17.60 -26.77
C GLU A 206 -19.54 16.97 -25.43
N SER A 207 -18.62 16.25 -24.79
CA SER A 207 -18.90 15.65 -23.48
C SER A 207 -19.18 16.67 -22.37
N MET A 208 -18.58 17.87 -22.43
CA MET A 208 -18.83 18.94 -21.47
C MET A 208 -20.20 19.58 -21.71
N GLN A 209 -20.61 19.73 -22.97
CA GLN A 209 -21.93 20.25 -23.33
C GLN A 209 -23.05 19.29 -22.88
N GLU A 210 -22.92 17.99 -23.16
CA GLU A 210 -23.86 16.97 -22.67
C GLU A 210 -23.95 16.96 -21.13
N CYS A 211 -22.80 17.02 -20.45
CA CYS A 211 -22.77 17.04 -18.98
C CYS A 211 -23.34 18.34 -18.39
N LEU A 212 -23.26 19.46 -19.10
CA LEU A 212 -23.85 20.73 -18.69
C LEU A 212 -25.38 20.68 -18.75
N GLU A 213 -25.94 20.09 -19.81
CA GLU A 213 -27.38 19.86 -19.92
C GLU A 213 -27.88 18.88 -18.85
N GLU A 214 -27.13 17.80 -18.58
CA GLU A 214 -27.42 16.87 -17.48
C GLU A 214 -27.41 17.57 -16.11
N GLU A 215 -26.45 18.48 -15.88
CA GLU A 215 -26.37 19.27 -14.64
C GLU A 215 -27.55 20.21 -14.47
N ILE A 216 -27.95 20.92 -15.53
CA ILE A 216 -29.13 21.81 -15.49
C ILE A 216 -30.38 20.99 -15.15
N GLN A 217 -30.58 19.85 -15.80
CA GLN A 217 -31.74 18.99 -15.55
C GLN A 217 -31.77 18.47 -14.10
N GLU A 218 -30.65 17.99 -13.56
CA GLU A 218 -30.60 17.53 -12.18
C GLU A 218 -30.69 18.68 -11.16
N THR A 219 -30.23 19.89 -11.51
CA THR A 219 -30.40 21.10 -10.67
C THR A 219 -31.86 21.51 -10.59
N VAL A 220 -32.56 21.59 -11.72
CA VAL A 220 -34.00 21.89 -11.76
C VAL A 220 -34.79 20.88 -10.92
N LYS A 221 -34.45 19.60 -11.04
CA LYS A 221 -35.10 18.51 -10.31
C LYS A 221 -34.85 18.55 -8.80
N ASN A 222 -33.66 18.94 -8.36
CA ASN A 222 -33.27 18.90 -6.94
C ASN A 222 -33.50 20.25 -6.23
N GLU A 223 -33.39 21.37 -6.93
CA GLU A 223 -33.41 22.74 -6.38
C GLU A 223 -34.56 23.61 -6.91
N GLY A 224 -35.26 23.18 -7.97
CA GLY A 224 -36.40 23.90 -8.53
C GLY A 224 -36.05 25.14 -9.36
N ASN A 225 -34.79 25.31 -9.73
CA ASN A 225 -34.28 26.44 -10.53
C ASN A 225 -33.12 25.98 -11.44
N GLU A 226 -32.66 26.87 -12.33
CA GLU A 226 -31.54 26.61 -13.25
C GLU A 226 -30.20 27.21 -12.77
N ASP A 227 -30.15 27.72 -11.54
CA ASP A 227 -28.97 28.38 -10.98
C ASP A 227 -27.92 27.36 -10.53
N LEU A 228 -26.87 27.19 -11.32
CA LEU A 228 -25.91 26.12 -11.09
C LEU A 228 -24.99 26.38 -9.89
N THR A 229 -24.80 25.32 -9.10
CA THR A 229 -23.71 25.23 -8.11
C THR A 229 -22.54 24.44 -8.70
N VAL A 230 -21.35 25.05 -8.76
CA VAL A 230 -20.16 24.42 -9.35
C VAL A 230 -18.98 24.42 -8.41
N SER A 231 -18.11 23.42 -8.53
CA SER A 231 -16.84 23.31 -7.82
C SER A 231 -15.67 23.62 -8.74
N VAL A 232 -14.73 24.42 -8.27
CA VAL A 232 -13.53 24.81 -9.03
C VAL A 232 -12.26 24.51 -8.26
N ASP A 233 -11.25 24.02 -8.98
CA ASP A 233 -9.90 23.77 -8.46
C ASP A 233 -8.91 23.78 -9.63
N ALA A 234 -7.70 24.27 -9.35
CA ALA A 234 -6.63 24.40 -10.33
C ALA A 234 -5.46 23.45 -10.06
N GLY A 235 -4.74 23.10 -11.12
CA GLY A 235 -3.54 22.29 -11.07
C GLY A 235 -2.42 22.92 -11.92
N TRP A 236 -1.18 22.80 -11.43
CA TRP A 236 0.01 23.27 -12.14
C TRP A 236 0.88 22.11 -12.61
N GLN A 237 1.47 22.24 -13.80
CA GLN A 237 2.30 21.20 -14.42
C GLN A 237 3.71 21.08 -13.83
N LYS A 238 4.16 22.07 -13.04
CA LYS A 238 5.40 21.96 -12.26
C LYS A 238 5.15 21.23 -10.91
N ARG A 239 6.10 20.40 -10.47
CA ARG A 239 6.17 19.96 -9.07
C ARG A 239 6.67 21.14 -8.22
N GLY A 240 5.78 21.79 -7.48
CA GLY A 240 6.15 22.88 -6.59
C GLY A 240 6.56 22.39 -5.21
N SER A 241 7.57 23.03 -4.61
CA SER A 241 7.94 22.92 -3.20
C SER A 241 7.25 24.02 -2.37
N GLY A 242 5.94 24.25 -2.55
CA GLY A 242 5.11 25.19 -1.77
C GLY A 242 5.50 26.68 -1.80
N ARG A 243 6.70 27.04 -2.28
CA ARG A 243 7.26 28.41 -2.27
C ARG A 243 7.63 28.92 -3.67
N SER A 244 7.73 28.04 -4.67
CA SER A 244 8.04 28.39 -6.07
C SER A 244 6.77 28.50 -6.92
N PHE A 245 6.38 29.72 -7.29
CA PHE A 245 5.22 30.01 -8.15
C PHE A 245 5.66 30.39 -9.57
N ASP A 246 6.30 29.45 -10.25
CA ASP A 246 6.95 29.66 -11.54
C ASP A 246 6.56 28.60 -12.59
N SER A 247 5.37 28.01 -12.46
CA SER A 247 4.86 27.06 -13.45
C SER A 247 4.60 27.76 -14.79
N LEU A 248 5.03 27.11 -15.89
CA LEU A 248 4.79 27.57 -17.25
C LEU A 248 3.35 27.36 -17.71
N SER A 249 2.62 26.47 -17.05
CA SER A 249 1.19 26.29 -17.29
C SER A 249 0.41 25.91 -16.04
N GLY A 250 -0.88 26.20 -16.09
CA GLY A 250 -1.89 25.78 -15.14
C GLY A 250 -3.18 25.44 -15.86
N HIS A 251 -3.98 24.57 -15.27
CA HIS A 251 -5.32 24.23 -15.75
C HIS A 251 -6.32 24.35 -14.60
N CYS A 252 -7.57 24.66 -14.89
CA CYS A 252 -8.65 24.71 -13.91
C CYS A 252 -9.86 23.94 -14.43
N SER A 253 -10.54 23.24 -13.53
CA SER A 253 -11.73 22.46 -13.87
C SER A 253 -12.94 23.00 -13.13
N MET A 254 -14.05 23.17 -13.85
CA MET A 254 -15.37 23.45 -13.31
C MET A 254 -16.19 22.16 -13.32
N ILE A 255 -16.63 21.73 -12.14
CA ILE A 255 -17.37 20.47 -11.96
C ILE A 255 -18.74 20.75 -11.32
N GLY A 256 -19.81 20.23 -11.92
CA GLY A 256 -21.17 20.35 -11.42
C GLY A 256 -21.37 19.66 -10.07
N ALA A 257 -22.08 20.31 -9.15
CA ALA A 257 -22.33 19.79 -7.82
C ALA A 257 -23.30 18.59 -7.82
N GLN A 258 -24.24 18.55 -8.76
CA GLN A 258 -25.27 17.52 -8.85
C GLN A 258 -24.74 16.25 -9.54
N THR A 259 -24.10 16.39 -10.71
CA THR A 259 -23.61 15.28 -11.53
C THR A 259 -22.19 14.82 -11.17
N GLY A 260 -21.36 15.72 -10.64
CA GLY A 260 -19.92 15.47 -10.41
C GLY A 260 -19.10 15.33 -11.69
N LYS A 261 -19.60 15.86 -12.81
CA LYS A 261 -19.00 15.87 -14.16
C LYS A 261 -18.31 17.19 -14.45
N VAL A 262 -17.36 17.19 -15.39
CA VAL A 262 -16.68 18.41 -15.83
C VAL A 262 -17.58 19.16 -16.80
N LEU A 263 -17.92 20.40 -16.46
CA LEU A 263 -18.78 21.29 -17.27
C LEU A 263 -17.97 22.28 -18.10
N ASP A 264 -16.77 22.60 -17.61
CA ASP A 264 -15.81 23.44 -18.32
C ASP A 264 -14.39 23.16 -17.81
N CYS A 265 -13.38 23.40 -18.65
CA CYS A 265 -11.99 23.26 -18.28
C CYS A 265 -11.12 24.21 -19.08
N GLU A 266 -10.40 25.07 -18.37
CA GLU A 266 -9.54 26.09 -18.96
C GLU A 266 -8.07 25.80 -18.69
N VAL A 267 -7.22 26.36 -19.53
CA VAL A 267 -5.76 26.22 -19.44
C VAL A 267 -5.08 27.54 -19.74
N ARG A 268 -4.00 27.83 -18.99
CA ARG A 268 -3.13 28.98 -19.19
C ARG A 268 -1.72 28.49 -19.44
N ILE A 269 -1.13 28.94 -20.54
CA ILE A 269 0.19 28.52 -21.02
C ILE A 269 1.03 29.77 -21.32
N LYS A 270 2.21 29.83 -20.68
CA LYS A 270 3.16 30.95 -20.78
C LYS A 270 4.16 30.82 -21.92
N SER A 271 4.40 29.60 -22.39
CA SER A 271 5.46 29.32 -23.36
C SER A 271 4.98 28.46 -24.52
N CYS A 272 5.53 28.72 -25.70
CA CYS A 272 5.42 27.87 -26.88
C CYS A 272 6.81 27.61 -27.44
N ARG A 273 7.17 26.33 -27.65
CA ARG A 273 8.52 25.95 -28.09
C ARG A 273 8.88 26.53 -29.45
N ILE A 274 7.90 26.61 -30.37
CA ILE A 274 8.11 27.14 -31.72
C ILE A 274 8.34 28.66 -31.66
N CYS A 275 7.52 29.38 -30.89
CA CYS A 275 7.69 30.83 -30.68
C CYS A 275 9.00 31.16 -29.97
N GLU A 276 9.36 30.43 -28.92
CA GLU A 276 10.60 30.65 -28.17
C GLU A 276 11.85 30.38 -29.00
N HIS A 277 11.82 29.35 -29.84
CA HIS A 277 12.91 29.08 -30.78
C HIS A 277 13.02 30.20 -31.81
N ALA A 278 11.92 30.61 -32.45
CA ALA A 278 11.93 31.71 -33.41
C ALA A 278 12.45 33.02 -32.79
N LYS A 279 12.03 33.33 -31.56
CA LYS A 279 12.52 34.49 -30.80
C LYS A 279 14.04 34.42 -30.53
N ARG A 280 14.56 33.23 -30.22
CA ARG A 280 16.00 33.01 -29.98
C ARG A 280 16.82 33.19 -31.24
N GLU A 281 16.33 32.64 -32.35
CA GLU A 281 16.97 32.75 -33.67
C GLU A 281 16.70 34.10 -34.36
N LYS A 282 15.98 35.02 -33.71
CA LYS A 282 15.56 36.32 -34.26
C LYS A 282 14.79 36.21 -35.59
N ASN A 283 14.04 35.13 -35.76
CA ASN A 283 13.22 34.83 -36.94
C ASN A 283 11.72 34.90 -36.61
N GLN A 284 10.88 35.00 -37.65
CA GLN A 284 9.43 34.84 -37.45
C GLN A 284 9.08 33.38 -37.14
N PRO A 285 8.13 33.11 -36.24
CA PRO A 285 7.67 31.75 -35.97
C PRO A 285 7.08 31.14 -37.23
N LYS A 286 7.47 29.89 -37.53
CA LYS A 286 6.77 29.08 -38.55
C LYS A 286 5.28 28.99 -38.19
N ASP A 287 4.41 28.94 -39.19
CA ASP A 287 2.97 28.75 -38.98
C ASP A 287 2.71 27.49 -38.15
N HIS A 288 1.96 27.65 -37.07
CA HIS A 288 1.64 26.58 -36.14
C HIS A 288 0.45 26.94 -35.25
N ASN A 289 -0.21 25.92 -34.71
CA ASN A 289 -1.24 26.07 -33.68
C ASN A 289 -0.62 26.47 -32.33
N CYS A 290 -0.29 27.75 -32.17
CA CYS A 290 0.25 28.32 -30.94
C CYS A 290 -0.80 28.24 -29.82
N ARG A 291 -0.41 27.68 -28.68
CA ARG A 291 -1.29 27.55 -27.50
C ARG A 291 -0.92 28.50 -26.36
N GLN A 292 0.07 29.37 -26.56
CA GLN A 292 0.45 30.38 -25.58
C GLN A 292 -0.66 31.42 -25.47
N ASN A 293 -1.21 31.59 -24.27
CA ASN A 293 -2.37 32.46 -24.01
C ASN A 293 -2.27 33.21 -22.67
N TRP A 294 -1.11 33.16 -22.00
CA TRP A 294 -0.93 33.79 -20.69
C TRP A 294 0.42 34.49 -20.57
N GLN A 295 0.39 35.74 -20.10
CA GLN A 295 1.60 36.54 -19.85
C GLN A 295 1.82 36.84 -18.36
N GLY A 296 0.80 36.62 -17.52
CA GLY A 296 0.85 36.92 -16.10
C GLY A 296 1.65 35.92 -15.23
N SER A 297 1.59 36.15 -13.92
CA SER A 297 2.16 35.23 -12.92
C SER A 297 1.42 33.88 -12.90
N SER A 298 2.05 32.81 -12.38
CA SER A 298 1.34 31.53 -12.23
C SER A 298 0.29 31.57 -11.11
N LYS A 299 0.41 32.48 -10.14
CA LYS A 299 -0.55 32.67 -9.03
C LYS A 299 -1.91 33.18 -9.53
N SER A 300 -1.91 34.02 -10.55
CA SER A 300 -3.14 34.62 -11.08
C SER A 300 -3.87 33.75 -12.11
N MET A 301 -3.28 32.63 -12.55
CA MET A 301 -3.87 31.75 -13.56
C MET A 301 -5.21 31.14 -13.11
N GLU A 302 -5.31 30.68 -11.86
CA GLU A 302 -6.53 30.05 -11.34
C GLU A 302 -7.72 31.00 -11.42
N GLN A 303 -7.55 32.19 -10.85
CA GLN A 303 -8.60 33.21 -10.78
C GLN A 303 -9.08 33.60 -12.17
N ASP A 304 -8.15 33.81 -13.11
CA ASP A 304 -8.47 34.16 -14.49
C ASP A 304 -9.24 33.05 -15.22
N MET A 305 -8.82 31.79 -15.06
CA MET A 305 -9.53 30.65 -15.64
C MET A 305 -10.95 30.50 -15.07
N VAL A 306 -11.11 30.66 -13.75
CA VAL A 306 -12.42 30.61 -13.11
C VAL A 306 -13.34 31.72 -13.63
N ILE A 307 -12.86 32.96 -13.70
CA ILE A 307 -13.63 34.09 -14.27
C ILE A 307 -14.00 33.82 -15.72
N SER A 308 -13.05 33.34 -16.53
CA SER A 308 -13.27 33.02 -17.93
C SER A 308 -14.36 31.96 -18.13
N MET A 309 -14.32 30.85 -17.37
CA MET A 309 -15.36 29.82 -17.44
C MET A 309 -16.73 30.35 -17.04
N VAL A 310 -16.82 31.13 -15.94
CA VAL A 310 -18.11 31.67 -15.48
C VAL A 310 -18.68 32.67 -16.49
N LYS A 311 -17.85 33.57 -17.04
CA LYS A 311 -18.28 34.50 -18.11
C LYS A 311 -18.82 33.77 -19.33
N LYS A 312 -18.11 32.73 -19.80
CA LYS A 312 -18.54 31.92 -20.95
C LYS A 312 -19.89 31.25 -20.73
N LYS A 313 -20.21 30.83 -19.50
CA LYS A 313 -21.53 30.24 -19.19
C LYS A 313 -22.61 31.33 -19.13
N LEU A 314 -22.30 32.47 -18.51
CA LEU A 314 -23.22 33.61 -18.44
C LEU A 314 -23.60 34.15 -19.82
N GLU A 315 -22.62 34.26 -20.73
CA GLU A 315 -22.83 34.66 -22.14
C GLU A 315 -23.74 33.69 -22.91
N LYS A 316 -23.82 32.42 -22.46
CA LYS A 316 -24.74 31.40 -22.99
C LYS A 316 -26.10 31.39 -22.28
N GLY A 317 -26.37 32.36 -21.40
CA GLY A 317 -27.60 32.42 -20.61
C GLY A 317 -27.64 31.47 -19.41
N ILE A 318 -26.52 30.85 -19.04
CA ILE A 318 -26.45 29.89 -17.94
C ILE A 318 -25.91 30.61 -16.70
N ASN A 319 -26.75 30.71 -15.67
CA ASN A 319 -26.37 31.36 -14.42
C ASN A 319 -25.61 30.41 -13.48
N ILE A 320 -24.51 30.89 -12.91
CA ILE A 320 -23.77 30.20 -11.85
C ILE A 320 -23.96 31.00 -10.57
N SER A 321 -24.85 30.54 -9.70
CA SER A 321 -25.16 31.23 -8.45
C SER A 321 -24.11 31.00 -7.37
N THR A 322 -23.49 29.81 -7.36
CA THR A 322 -22.69 29.35 -6.24
C THR A 322 -21.42 28.64 -6.68
N VAL A 323 -20.28 29.09 -6.14
CA VAL A 323 -18.97 28.51 -6.42
C VAL A 323 -18.40 27.87 -5.16
N ILE A 324 -18.09 26.58 -5.25
CA ILE A 324 -17.38 25.79 -4.25
C ILE A 324 -15.89 25.87 -4.54
N CYS A 325 -15.12 26.43 -3.62
CA CYS A 325 -13.67 26.49 -3.73
C CYS A 325 -12.99 26.48 -2.35
N ASP A 326 -11.66 26.43 -2.35
CA ASP A 326 -10.84 26.50 -1.15
C ASP A 326 -10.99 27.86 -0.44
N GLU A 327 -10.36 28.02 0.74
CA GLU A 327 -10.44 29.27 1.50
C GLU A 327 -9.67 30.46 0.93
N ASP A 328 -9.29 30.42 -0.34
CA ASP A 328 -8.71 31.58 -1.02
C ASP A 328 -9.79 32.65 -1.26
N THR A 329 -9.57 33.83 -0.69
CA THR A 329 -10.48 34.97 -0.80
C THR A 329 -10.35 35.70 -2.14
N THR A 330 -9.22 35.54 -2.82
CA THR A 330 -8.89 36.32 -4.02
C THR A 330 -9.71 35.92 -5.24
N THR A 331 -9.98 34.63 -5.44
CA THR A 331 -10.83 34.12 -6.54
C THR A 331 -12.25 34.68 -6.46
N MET A 332 -12.87 34.63 -5.27
CA MET A 332 -14.23 35.15 -5.09
C MET A 332 -14.31 36.67 -5.20
N SER A 333 -13.31 37.38 -4.68
CA SER A 333 -13.23 38.84 -4.81
C SER A 333 -13.21 39.27 -6.28
N ARG A 334 -12.37 38.64 -7.10
CA ARG A 334 -12.29 38.96 -8.53
C ARG A 334 -13.53 38.52 -9.31
N LEU A 335 -14.13 37.38 -8.99
CA LEU A 335 -15.40 36.94 -9.60
C LEU A 335 -16.50 37.99 -9.40
N ARG A 336 -16.64 38.51 -8.17
CA ARG A 336 -17.65 39.52 -7.86
C ARG A 336 -17.42 40.84 -8.59
N GLN A 337 -16.16 41.25 -8.73
CA GLN A 337 -15.79 42.47 -9.45
C GLN A 337 -15.97 42.34 -10.97
N ASN A 338 -15.70 41.17 -11.55
CA ASN A 338 -15.62 41.00 -13.00
C ASN A 338 -16.85 40.37 -13.65
N VAL A 339 -17.72 39.73 -12.86
CA VAL A 339 -18.86 38.95 -13.38
C VAL A 339 -20.16 39.39 -12.71
N SER A 340 -20.35 39.08 -11.43
CA SER A 340 -21.56 39.47 -10.69
C SER A 340 -21.33 39.46 -9.18
N HIS A 341 -21.82 40.51 -8.52
CA HIS A 341 -21.82 40.63 -7.07
C HIS A 341 -22.71 39.59 -6.37
N SER A 342 -23.68 39.00 -7.07
CA SER A 342 -24.63 38.02 -6.51
C SER A 342 -24.03 36.62 -6.30
N ILE A 343 -22.86 36.31 -6.89
CA ILE A 343 -22.24 34.99 -6.77
C ILE A 343 -21.84 34.70 -5.32
N THR A 344 -22.36 33.60 -4.80
CA THR A 344 -22.10 33.13 -3.44
C THR A 344 -20.92 32.16 -3.40
N LYS A 345 -20.19 32.18 -2.28
CA LYS A 345 -19.10 31.23 -2.01
C LYS A 345 -19.63 30.12 -1.12
N MET A 346 -19.39 28.87 -1.50
CA MET A 346 -19.46 27.73 -0.59
C MET A 346 -18.05 27.21 -0.29
N SER A 347 -17.76 26.97 0.98
CA SER A 347 -16.44 26.54 1.41
C SER A 347 -16.24 25.03 1.26
N ASP A 348 -15.04 24.60 0.84
CA ASP A 348 -14.69 23.17 0.80
C ASP A 348 -14.62 22.58 2.22
N LYS A 349 -15.40 21.52 2.44
CA LYS A 349 -15.49 20.82 3.73
C LYS A 349 -14.16 20.26 4.21
N ASN A 350 -13.27 19.82 3.33
CA ASN A 350 -11.98 19.24 3.75
C ASN A 350 -10.96 20.33 4.07
N HIS A 351 -10.99 21.46 3.37
CA HIS A 351 -10.18 22.63 3.68
C HIS A 351 -10.54 23.22 5.05
N ILE A 352 -11.84 23.36 5.36
CA ILE A 352 -12.31 23.78 6.70
C ILE A 352 -11.77 22.87 7.82
N LYS A 353 -11.85 21.54 7.63
CA LYS A 353 -11.30 20.58 8.60
C LYS A 353 -9.79 20.70 8.75
N LYS A 354 -9.05 20.89 7.64
CA LYS A 354 -7.60 21.08 7.66
C LYS A 354 -7.22 22.35 8.43
N ASN A 355 -7.90 23.47 8.17
CA ASN A 355 -7.68 24.74 8.87
C ASN A 355 -7.95 24.63 10.38
N PHE A 356 -9.08 24.03 10.77
CA PHE A 356 -9.40 23.78 12.18
C PHE A 356 -8.31 22.92 12.85
N THR A 357 -7.92 21.83 12.19
CA THR A 357 -6.91 20.90 12.70
C THR A 357 -5.52 21.56 12.79
N SER A 358 -5.12 22.34 11.79
CA SER A 358 -3.85 23.08 11.76
C SER A 358 -3.78 24.10 12.90
N THR A 359 -4.89 24.78 13.19
CA THR A 359 -4.98 25.71 14.31
C THR A 359 -4.76 24.98 15.64
N LEU A 360 -5.41 23.82 15.85
CA LEU A 360 -5.17 23.00 17.05
C LEU A 360 -3.72 22.50 17.13
N TYR A 361 -3.08 22.11 16.03
CA TYR A 361 -1.66 21.75 16.04
C TYR A 361 -0.74 22.92 16.40
N SER A 362 -1.10 24.15 16.02
CA SER A 362 -0.36 25.34 16.46
C SER A 362 -0.52 25.62 17.96
N LEU A 363 -1.65 25.25 18.58
CA LEU A 363 -1.85 25.37 20.03
C LEU A 363 -1.12 24.28 20.83
N LYS A 364 -0.89 23.10 20.22
CA LYS A 364 -0.18 21.99 20.85
C LYS A 364 1.21 22.39 21.36
N THR A 365 1.88 23.34 20.70
CA THR A 365 3.21 23.81 21.12
C THR A 365 3.16 24.57 22.45
N LYS A 366 2.03 25.19 22.78
CA LYS A 366 1.79 25.90 24.05
C LYS A 366 1.15 25.00 25.11
N HIS A 367 0.24 24.11 24.70
CA HIS A 367 -0.56 23.28 25.60
C HIS A 367 -0.23 21.80 25.44
N LYS A 368 0.59 21.25 26.37
CA LYS A 368 0.98 19.83 26.38
C LYS A 368 -0.22 18.88 26.55
N SER A 369 -1.32 19.36 27.15
CA SER A 369 -2.60 18.65 27.28
C SER A 369 -3.23 18.30 25.92
N LEU A 370 -2.95 19.09 24.87
CA LEU A 370 -3.48 18.93 23.52
C LEU A 370 -2.69 17.92 22.68
N THR A 371 -2.69 16.66 23.12
CA THR A 371 -2.03 15.57 22.38
C THR A 371 -2.66 15.33 21.00
N THR A 372 -1.95 14.66 20.09
CA THR A 372 -2.51 14.27 18.78
C THR A 372 -3.79 13.42 18.90
N ARG A 373 -3.95 12.65 19.98
CA ARG A 373 -5.18 11.89 20.27
C ARG A 373 -6.35 12.84 20.60
N VAL A 374 -6.10 13.88 21.40
CA VAL A 374 -7.09 14.89 21.76
C VAL A 374 -7.48 15.72 20.54
N ILE A 375 -6.54 16.14 19.70
CA ILE A 375 -6.83 16.84 18.43
C ILE A 375 -7.75 16.00 17.52
N ARG A 376 -7.50 14.69 17.42
CA ARG A 376 -8.39 13.78 16.67
C ARG A 376 -9.78 13.68 17.29
N TYR A 377 -9.90 13.79 18.60
CA TYR A 377 -11.19 13.84 19.28
C TYR A 377 -11.96 15.12 18.93
N PHE A 378 -11.32 16.30 19.04
CA PHE A 378 -11.89 17.57 18.60
C PHE A 378 -12.34 17.51 17.14
N LEU A 379 -11.49 17.00 16.24
CA LEU A 379 -11.83 16.84 14.83
C LEU A 379 -13.03 15.88 14.62
N LYS A 380 -13.14 14.81 15.42
CA LYS A 380 -14.30 13.90 15.37
C LYS A 380 -15.58 14.61 15.78
N CYS A 381 -15.56 15.33 16.91
CA CYS A 381 -16.71 16.10 17.38
C CYS A 381 -17.12 17.19 16.38
N PHE A 382 -16.15 17.94 15.86
CA PHE A 382 -16.37 18.95 14.82
C PHE A 382 -16.97 18.36 13.55
N ASN A 383 -16.54 17.17 13.13
CA ASN A 383 -17.11 16.49 11.96
C ASN A 383 -18.56 16.05 12.17
N TYR A 384 -18.92 15.60 13.38
CA TYR A 384 -20.30 15.23 13.71
C TYR A 384 -21.20 16.46 13.76
N LEU A 385 -20.73 17.53 14.40
CA LEU A 385 -21.39 18.83 14.43
C LEU A 385 -21.74 19.31 13.01
N LEU A 386 -20.77 19.30 12.09
CA LEU A 386 -21.00 19.73 10.70
C LEU A 386 -21.91 18.77 9.92
N ALA A 387 -21.99 17.50 10.32
CA ALA A 387 -22.82 16.50 9.64
C ALA A 387 -24.28 16.53 10.10
N GLN A 388 -24.52 16.81 11.38
CA GLN A 388 -25.85 16.85 12.00
C GLN A 388 -26.58 18.17 11.72
N ASN A 389 -25.84 19.28 11.57
CA ASN A 389 -26.41 20.62 11.43
C ASN A 389 -26.28 21.17 10.00
N LYS A 390 -26.48 20.31 8.99
CA LYS A 390 -26.57 20.79 7.61
C LYS A 390 -27.78 21.71 7.47
N GLU A 391 -27.59 22.84 6.81
CA GLU A 391 -28.63 23.87 6.61
C GLU A 391 -29.22 24.45 7.90
N ASN A 392 -28.60 24.19 9.06
CA ASN A 392 -29.03 24.70 10.36
C ASN A 392 -27.92 25.54 11.04
N PRO A 393 -27.82 26.85 10.75
CA PRO A 393 -26.82 27.73 11.34
C PRO A 393 -26.91 27.81 12.87
N SER A 394 -28.11 27.85 13.44
CA SER A 394 -28.31 27.88 14.90
C SER A 394 -27.75 26.62 15.57
N GLY A 395 -27.99 25.45 14.96
CA GLY A 395 -27.40 24.19 15.42
C GLY A 395 -25.87 24.15 15.33
N ILE A 396 -25.27 24.82 14.33
CA ILE A 396 -23.80 25.00 14.26
C ILE A 396 -23.30 25.83 15.45
N GLU A 397 -23.98 26.93 15.78
CA GLU A 397 -23.58 27.81 16.88
C GLU A 397 -23.66 27.10 18.23
N GLN A 398 -24.77 26.41 18.49
CA GLN A 398 -24.95 25.57 19.68
C GLN A 398 -23.91 24.46 19.75
N GLY A 399 -23.67 23.78 18.62
CA GLY A 399 -22.65 22.74 18.53
C GLY A 399 -21.25 23.27 18.81
N LEU A 400 -20.89 24.46 18.31
CA LEU A 400 -19.55 25.05 18.51
C LEU A 400 -19.36 25.46 19.96
N ASP A 401 -20.43 25.92 20.61
CA ASP A 401 -20.46 26.16 22.05
C ASP A 401 -20.22 24.87 22.84
N ALA A 402 -20.93 23.81 22.47
CA ALA A 402 -20.73 22.49 23.04
C ALA A 402 -19.30 21.97 22.79
N LEU A 403 -18.72 22.21 21.61
CA LEU A 403 -17.37 21.77 21.26
C LEU A 403 -16.30 22.39 22.16
N GLY A 404 -16.48 23.64 22.60
CA GLY A 404 -15.57 24.32 23.51
C GLY A 404 -15.78 23.99 24.99
N LYS A 405 -16.92 23.38 25.37
CA LYS A 405 -17.27 23.04 26.76
C LYS A 405 -17.18 21.54 27.06
N HIS A 406 -17.72 20.71 26.16
CA HIS A 406 -17.87 19.27 26.32
C HIS A 406 -16.55 18.53 26.63
N PRO A 407 -15.43 18.78 25.92
CA PRO A 407 -14.17 18.10 26.20
C PRO A 407 -13.57 18.43 27.58
N PHE A 408 -14.05 19.50 28.22
CA PHE A 408 -13.62 20.00 29.52
C PHE A 408 -14.60 19.65 30.65
N GLY A 409 -15.56 18.76 30.41
CA GLY A 409 -16.49 18.29 31.44
C GLY A 409 -17.75 19.15 31.61
N ASN A 410 -17.87 20.26 30.88
CA ASN A 410 -19.07 21.09 30.91
C ASN A 410 -20.05 20.65 29.80
N HIS A 411 -21.18 20.09 30.22
CA HIS A 411 -22.22 19.58 29.33
C HIS A 411 -23.45 20.50 29.19
N SER A 412 -23.40 21.73 29.74
CA SER A 412 -24.53 22.68 29.71
C SER A 412 -25.09 22.97 28.31
N SER A 413 -24.22 22.98 27.30
CA SER A 413 -24.60 23.26 25.89
C SER A 413 -24.74 22.00 25.04
N CYS A 414 -24.71 20.80 25.65
CA CYS A 414 -24.81 19.53 24.93
C CYS A 414 -26.26 19.09 24.73
N ASP A 415 -26.50 18.37 23.64
CA ASP A 415 -27.79 17.75 23.35
C ASP A 415 -27.74 16.23 23.64
N LYS A 416 -28.86 15.67 24.13
CA LYS A 416 -29.00 14.25 24.51
C LYS A 416 -28.79 13.29 23.34
N THR A 417 -29.09 13.69 22.12
CA THR A 417 -28.99 12.84 20.92
C THR A 417 -27.57 12.37 20.62
N TRP A 418 -26.54 13.08 21.09
CA TRP A 418 -25.14 12.73 20.84
C TRP A 418 -24.26 12.72 22.09
N CYS A 419 -24.62 13.46 23.15
CA CYS A 419 -23.83 13.54 24.37
C CYS A 419 -24.41 12.62 25.45
N ALA A 420 -23.86 11.41 25.54
CA ALA A 420 -24.31 10.45 26.54
C ALA A 420 -24.01 10.83 28.00
N HIS A 421 -23.23 11.89 28.26
CA HIS A 421 -22.99 12.41 29.61
C HIS A 421 -24.13 13.29 30.13
N VAL A 422 -25.06 13.70 29.25
CA VAL A 422 -26.27 14.42 29.68
C VAL A 422 -27.21 13.46 30.42
N ASP A 423 -27.30 12.21 29.98
CA ASP A 423 -28.13 11.18 30.63
C ASP A 423 -27.35 10.36 31.68
N ASP A 424 -26.04 10.15 31.47
CA ASP A 424 -25.18 9.40 32.39
C ASP A 424 -23.84 10.15 32.65
N PRO A 425 -23.78 10.97 33.70
CA PRO A 425 -22.56 11.70 34.06
C PRO A 425 -21.36 10.82 34.41
N THR A 426 -21.58 9.53 34.69
CA THR A 426 -20.50 8.57 35.06
C THR A 426 -19.81 7.95 33.85
N LYS A 427 -20.33 8.19 32.65
CA LYS A 427 -19.80 7.62 31.41
C LYS A 427 -18.38 8.11 31.14
N LYS A 428 -17.54 7.23 30.61
CA LYS A 428 -16.15 7.56 30.28
C LYS A 428 -16.04 8.14 28.87
N TYR A 429 -15.17 9.15 28.70
CA TYR A 429 -14.85 9.69 27.39
C TYR A 429 -14.07 8.68 26.54
N SER A 430 -14.64 8.28 25.41
CA SER A 430 -14.05 7.25 24.54
C SER A 430 -12.62 7.55 24.03
N SER A 431 -12.30 8.84 23.81
CA SER A 431 -11.08 9.24 23.10
C SER A 431 -10.19 10.21 23.88
N LEU A 432 -10.63 10.72 25.04
CA LEU A 432 -9.80 11.56 25.90
C LEU A 432 -8.87 10.71 26.80
N PRO A 433 -7.76 11.27 27.29
CA PRO A 433 -6.84 10.58 28.21
C PRO A 433 -7.58 10.09 29.46
N TYR A 434 -7.34 8.83 29.84
CA TYR A 434 -7.94 8.17 31.02
C TYR A 434 -9.47 8.17 31.09
N GLY A 435 -10.15 8.51 29.98
CA GLY A 435 -11.60 8.67 29.95
C GLY A 435 -12.12 9.85 30.78
N LYS A 436 -11.24 10.82 31.10
CA LYS A 436 -11.54 12.00 31.92
C LYS A 436 -11.61 13.28 31.07
N PRO A 437 -12.33 14.32 31.54
CA PRO A 437 -12.32 15.62 30.89
C PRO A 437 -10.95 16.30 30.97
N LEU A 438 -10.68 17.22 30.05
CA LEU A 438 -9.52 18.10 30.08
C LEU A 438 -9.68 19.13 31.20
N GLN A 439 -8.59 19.46 31.90
CA GLN A 439 -8.55 20.37 33.05
C GLN A 439 -7.78 21.68 32.76
N ASP A 440 -7.33 21.87 31.52
CA ASP A 440 -6.51 23.01 31.13
C ASP A 440 -7.40 24.20 30.77
N GLU A 441 -7.64 25.09 31.75
CA GLU A 441 -8.53 26.25 31.62
C GLU A 441 -8.06 27.22 30.51
N LYS A 442 -6.75 27.46 30.41
CA LYS A 442 -6.19 28.32 29.35
C LYS A 442 -6.43 27.74 27.96
N LEU A 443 -6.27 26.42 27.81
CA LEU A 443 -6.61 25.74 26.55
C LEU A 443 -8.11 25.88 26.25
N GLN A 444 -8.98 25.79 27.26
CA GLN A 444 -10.42 25.98 27.08
C GLN A 444 -10.73 27.37 26.53
N GLU A 445 -10.13 28.42 27.08
CA GLU A 445 -10.28 29.79 26.59
C GLU A 445 -9.83 29.95 25.13
N GLU A 446 -8.66 29.43 24.77
CA GLU A 446 -8.16 29.48 23.38
C GLU A 446 -9.07 28.69 22.42
N VAL A 447 -9.55 27.52 22.81
CA VAL A 447 -10.49 26.72 22.01
C VAL A 447 -11.84 27.42 21.87
N MET A 448 -12.36 28.02 22.95
CA MET A 448 -13.58 28.81 22.92
C MET A 448 -13.44 30.03 22.00
N SER A 449 -12.28 30.69 22.00
CA SER A 449 -11.97 31.79 21.06
C SER A 449 -11.98 31.31 19.60
N ILE A 450 -11.42 30.13 19.31
CA ILE A 450 -11.52 29.50 17.98
C ILE A 450 -13.00 29.25 17.63
N CYS A 451 -13.77 28.64 18.53
CA CYS A 451 -15.19 28.37 18.30
C CYS A 451 -15.99 29.66 18.06
N SER A 452 -15.74 30.73 18.82
CA SER A 452 -16.40 32.02 18.64
C SER A 452 -16.12 32.66 17.27
N ARG A 453 -14.88 32.57 16.77
CA ARG A 453 -14.55 33.01 15.40
C ARG A 453 -15.26 32.15 14.33
N LEU A 454 -15.42 30.85 14.58
CA LEU A 454 -16.18 29.97 13.68
C LEU A 454 -17.69 30.26 13.72
N LYS A 455 -18.24 30.63 14.89
CA LYS A 455 -19.67 31.01 15.04
C LYS A 455 -20.03 32.19 14.14
N GLN A 456 -19.13 33.16 13.94
CA GLN A 456 -19.34 34.29 13.02
C GLN A 456 -19.60 33.84 11.57
N ASN A 457 -19.23 32.61 11.22
CA ASN A 457 -19.42 32.01 9.89
C ASN A 457 -20.39 30.81 9.92
N SER A 458 -21.30 30.74 10.91
CA SER A 458 -22.24 29.62 11.10
C SER A 458 -23.09 29.33 9.87
N SER A 459 -23.53 30.37 9.17
CA SER A 459 -24.28 30.28 7.91
C SER A 459 -23.50 29.50 6.83
N ASN A 460 -22.23 29.84 6.60
CA ASN A 460 -21.36 29.14 5.66
C ASN A 460 -21.06 27.71 6.14
N LEU A 461 -20.72 27.52 7.42
CA LEU A 461 -20.43 26.19 7.98
C LEU A 461 -21.60 25.21 7.91
N SER A 462 -22.84 25.71 7.87
CA SER A 462 -24.04 24.89 7.66
C SER A 462 -24.22 24.43 6.20
N ARG A 463 -23.58 25.11 5.23
CA ARG A 463 -23.68 24.89 3.78
C ARG A 463 -22.30 24.70 3.15
N LEU A 464 -21.65 23.58 3.48
CA LEU A 464 -20.31 23.25 2.95
C LEU A 464 -20.39 22.40 1.69
N GLY A 465 -19.56 22.77 0.70
CA GLY A 465 -19.39 22.04 -0.55
C GLY A 465 -18.22 21.05 -0.51
N SER A 466 -17.90 20.45 -1.67
CA SER A 466 -16.71 19.62 -1.81
C SER A 466 -16.00 19.77 -3.16
N THR A 467 -14.69 20.03 -3.15
CA THR A 467 -13.81 20.05 -4.33
C THR A 467 -13.15 18.69 -4.62
N GLN A 468 -13.58 17.61 -3.94
CA GLN A 468 -13.03 16.27 -4.12
C GLN A 468 -13.20 15.73 -5.55
N GLY A 469 -14.24 16.20 -6.27
CA GLY A 469 -14.43 15.92 -7.68
C GLY A 469 -13.26 16.42 -8.52
N ASN A 470 -12.79 17.63 -8.22
CA ASN A 470 -11.69 18.29 -8.91
C ASN A 470 -10.34 17.70 -8.49
N GLU A 471 -10.12 17.40 -7.19
CA GLU A 471 -8.90 16.68 -6.76
C GLU A 471 -8.76 15.34 -7.50
N SER A 472 -9.87 14.61 -7.66
CA SER A 472 -9.89 13.37 -8.45
C SER A 472 -9.65 13.60 -9.94
N PHE A 473 -10.09 14.73 -10.50
CA PHE A 473 -9.83 15.10 -11.89
C PHE A 473 -8.37 15.47 -12.08
N ASN A 474 -7.81 16.34 -11.23
CA ASN A 474 -6.40 16.73 -11.20
C ASN A 474 -5.47 15.52 -11.09
N LYS A 475 -5.86 14.48 -10.34
CA LYS A 475 -5.16 13.20 -10.33
C LYS A 475 -5.19 12.50 -11.70
N SER A 476 -6.32 12.51 -12.38
CA SER A 476 -6.47 11.91 -13.72
C SER A 476 -5.63 12.67 -14.75
N VAL A 477 -5.62 14.00 -14.69
CA VAL A 477 -4.70 14.85 -15.47
C VAL A 477 -3.26 14.47 -15.20
N SER A 478 -2.86 14.25 -13.94
CA SER A 478 -1.47 13.86 -13.61
C SER A 478 -1.04 12.50 -14.18
N LEU A 479 -1.99 11.62 -14.54
CA LEU A 479 -1.70 10.34 -15.19
C LEU A 479 -1.49 10.50 -16.70
N LYS A 480 -2.20 11.44 -17.34
CA LYS A 480 -2.10 11.73 -18.77
C LYS A 480 -1.07 12.80 -19.12
N ALA A 481 -0.85 13.75 -18.22
CA ALA A 481 0.14 14.81 -18.26
C ALA A 481 0.96 14.77 -16.95
N PRO A 482 1.82 13.76 -16.78
CA PRO A 482 2.66 13.64 -15.60
C PRO A 482 3.65 14.80 -15.46
N LYS A 483 3.77 15.35 -14.24
CA LYS A 483 4.55 16.57 -13.94
C LYS A 483 6.07 16.45 -14.12
N ASN A 484 6.58 15.23 -14.33
CA ASN A 484 8.00 15.00 -14.66
C ASN A 484 8.27 15.07 -16.17
N HIS A 485 7.23 15.33 -16.98
CA HIS A 485 7.34 15.50 -18.43
C HIS A 485 6.81 16.87 -18.85
N HIS A 486 7.53 17.54 -19.76
CA HIS A 486 7.18 18.87 -20.22
C HIS A 486 6.29 18.80 -21.47
N PHE A 487 4.97 18.90 -21.28
CA PHE A 487 3.99 18.93 -22.39
C PHE A 487 3.48 20.34 -22.73
N SER A 488 3.76 21.35 -21.90
CA SER A 488 3.22 22.71 -22.02
C SER A 488 3.75 23.52 -23.19
N GLY A 489 4.88 23.13 -23.81
CA GLY A 489 5.45 23.86 -24.93
C GLY A 489 4.76 23.64 -26.29
N SER A 490 3.63 22.93 -26.35
CA SER A 490 2.89 22.59 -27.58
C SER A 490 1.41 22.28 -27.29
N GLY A 491 0.64 21.95 -28.33
CA GLY A 491 -0.72 21.40 -28.22
C GLY A 491 -0.86 20.16 -27.33
N SER A 492 0.23 19.42 -27.09
CA SER A 492 0.18 18.14 -26.35
C SER A 492 -0.42 18.26 -24.94
N LEU A 493 -0.24 19.37 -24.23
CA LEU A 493 -0.86 19.53 -22.91
C LEU A 493 -2.39 19.59 -23.00
N ASN A 494 -2.92 20.36 -23.96
CA ASN A 494 -4.35 20.51 -24.17
C ASN A 494 -5.00 19.18 -24.53
N TYR A 495 -4.38 18.41 -25.43
CA TYR A 495 -4.90 17.09 -25.83
C TYR A 495 -4.97 16.11 -24.64
N ARG A 496 -4.00 16.17 -23.72
CA ARG A 496 -3.97 15.31 -22.51
C ARG A 496 -5.00 15.76 -21.48
N LEU A 497 -5.21 17.07 -21.35
CA LEU A 497 -6.26 17.65 -20.51
C LEU A 497 -7.64 17.26 -21.05
N ALA A 498 -7.89 17.48 -22.34
CA ALA A 498 -9.12 17.07 -23.03
C ALA A 498 -9.38 15.56 -22.90
N ALA A 499 -8.35 14.71 -23.05
CA ALA A 499 -8.47 13.27 -22.81
C ALA A 499 -8.86 12.95 -21.36
N SER A 500 -8.45 13.76 -20.39
CA SER A 500 -8.82 13.60 -18.97
C SER A 500 -10.26 14.03 -18.73
N VAL A 501 -10.71 15.10 -19.39
CA VAL A 501 -12.11 15.58 -19.38
C VAL A 501 -13.03 14.50 -19.95
N ALA A 502 -12.73 14.05 -21.17
CA ALA A 502 -13.52 13.04 -21.86
C ALA A 502 -13.54 11.70 -21.08
N GLU A 503 -12.43 11.30 -20.45
CA GLU A 503 -12.42 10.10 -19.58
C GLU A 503 -13.27 10.30 -18.31
N LYS A 504 -13.23 11.48 -17.69
CA LYS A 504 -14.03 11.78 -16.49
C LYS A 504 -15.52 11.79 -16.81
N ASN A 505 -15.90 12.36 -17.94
CA ASN A 505 -17.28 12.51 -18.37
C ASN A 505 -17.84 11.21 -18.97
N SER A 506 -17.20 10.68 -20.01
CA SER A 506 -17.71 9.53 -20.78
C SER A 506 -17.10 8.18 -20.38
N GLY A 507 -16.16 8.17 -19.43
CA GLY A 507 -15.44 6.95 -19.06
C GLY A 507 -14.46 6.52 -20.15
N GLN A 508 -14.16 5.23 -20.23
CA GLN A 508 -13.19 4.70 -21.21
C GLN A 508 -13.75 4.67 -22.64
N LYS A 509 -15.06 4.91 -22.81
CA LYS A 509 -15.75 4.97 -24.10
C LYS A 509 -15.25 6.13 -24.96
N TYR A 510 -14.69 7.18 -24.36
CA TYR A 510 -14.18 8.33 -25.11
C TYR A 510 -13.16 7.94 -26.18
N LEU A 511 -12.35 6.89 -25.96
CA LEU A 511 -11.39 6.43 -26.96
C LEU A 511 -12.08 5.81 -28.18
N VAL A 512 -13.26 5.23 -28.00
CA VAL A 512 -14.11 4.74 -29.11
C VAL A 512 -14.66 5.92 -29.90
N GLU A 513 -15.10 6.98 -29.22
CA GLU A 513 -15.62 8.21 -29.82
C GLU A 513 -14.52 8.95 -30.61
N VAL A 514 -13.34 9.09 -30.02
CA VAL A 514 -12.16 9.68 -30.67
C VAL A 514 -11.83 8.92 -31.96
N ASN A 515 -11.76 7.58 -31.93
CA ASN A 515 -11.49 6.80 -33.13
C ASN A 515 -12.53 7.03 -34.23
N LYS A 516 -13.82 7.08 -33.89
CA LYS A 516 -14.88 7.37 -34.86
C LYS A 516 -14.73 8.78 -35.45
N LYS A 517 -14.38 9.77 -34.61
CA LYS A 517 -14.22 11.18 -34.99
C LYS A 517 -13.10 11.38 -36.02
N ILE A 518 -11.99 10.64 -35.88
CA ILE A 518 -10.89 10.63 -36.86
C ILE A 518 -11.14 9.70 -38.06
N GLY A 519 -12.34 9.13 -38.20
CA GLY A 519 -12.68 8.23 -39.31
C GLY A 519 -12.07 6.83 -39.21
N LEU A 520 -11.59 6.42 -38.02
CA LEU A 520 -10.98 5.10 -37.80
C LEU A 520 -11.93 4.13 -37.10
N SER A 521 -11.79 2.84 -37.45
CA SER A 521 -12.47 1.79 -36.68
C SER A 521 -11.93 1.75 -35.25
N PRO A 522 -12.78 1.81 -34.21
CA PRO A 522 -12.34 1.70 -32.82
C PRO A 522 -11.61 0.38 -32.51
N GLY A 523 -11.89 -0.67 -33.27
CA GLY A 523 -11.31 -2.01 -33.07
C GLY A 523 -11.99 -2.82 -31.96
N LYS A 524 -12.00 -4.14 -32.14
CA LYS A 524 -12.62 -5.12 -31.22
C LYS A 524 -12.02 -5.08 -29.82
N HIS A 525 -10.70 -4.99 -29.72
CA HIS A 525 -9.98 -5.02 -28.44
C HIS A 525 -10.21 -3.75 -27.60
N THR A 526 -10.23 -2.58 -28.23
CA THR A 526 -10.55 -1.29 -27.59
C THR A 526 -11.94 -1.33 -26.97
N LYS A 527 -12.97 -1.72 -27.76
CA LYS A 527 -14.35 -1.85 -27.29
C LYS A 527 -14.46 -2.82 -26.09
N LYS A 528 -13.80 -3.97 -26.18
CA LYS A 528 -13.80 -4.98 -25.10
C LYS A 528 -13.14 -4.45 -23.82
N LEU A 529 -11.98 -3.81 -23.92
CA LEU A 529 -11.27 -3.28 -22.76
C LEU A 529 -12.06 -2.16 -22.07
N CYS A 530 -12.68 -1.27 -22.87
CA CYS A 530 -13.58 -0.23 -22.38
C CYS A 530 -14.69 -0.83 -21.50
N TYR A 531 -15.45 -1.80 -22.03
CA TYR A 531 -16.51 -2.49 -21.31
C TYR A 531 -16.02 -3.12 -19.99
N LEU A 532 -14.87 -3.80 -20.01
CA LEU A 532 -14.30 -4.43 -18.83
C LEU A 532 -13.91 -3.41 -17.76
N ARG A 533 -13.30 -2.29 -18.14
CA ARG A 533 -12.88 -1.22 -17.23
C ARG A 533 -14.09 -0.54 -16.58
N GLU A 534 -15.15 -0.28 -17.35
CA GLU A 534 -16.39 0.28 -16.82
C GLU A 534 -17.04 -0.66 -15.81
N SER A 535 -17.15 -1.95 -16.13
CA SER A 535 -17.69 -2.96 -15.22
C SER A 535 -16.89 -3.03 -13.91
N GLN A 536 -15.56 -3.03 -13.98
CA GLN A 536 -14.68 -3.00 -12.80
C GLN A 536 -14.85 -1.72 -11.98
N SER A 537 -14.94 -0.56 -12.64
CA SER A 537 -15.13 0.74 -11.99
C SER A 537 -16.46 0.79 -11.22
N ARG A 538 -17.56 0.34 -11.85
CA ARG A 538 -18.89 0.25 -11.20
C ARG A 538 -18.84 -0.63 -9.95
N LYS A 539 -18.23 -1.82 -10.05
CA LYS A 539 -18.06 -2.74 -8.89
C LYS A 539 -17.24 -2.12 -7.76
N ARG A 540 -16.11 -1.48 -8.08
CA ARG A 540 -15.24 -0.82 -7.08
C ARG A 540 -15.96 0.34 -6.39
N ARG A 541 -16.71 1.16 -7.13
CA ARG A 541 -17.51 2.26 -6.55
C ARG A 541 -18.59 1.74 -5.62
N ALA A 542 -19.31 0.68 -6.01
CA ALA A 542 -20.33 0.06 -5.17
C ALA A 542 -19.75 -0.43 -3.84
N ILE A 543 -18.63 -1.17 -3.88
CA ILE A 543 -17.95 -1.66 -2.66
C ILE A 543 -17.43 -0.49 -1.82
N ALA A 544 -16.80 0.51 -2.42
CA ALA A 544 -16.21 1.64 -1.71
C ALA A 544 -17.24 2.52 -0.96
N ARG A 545 -18.52 2.46 -1.33
CA ARG A 545 -19.61 3.19 -0.67
C ARG A 545 -20.10 2.51 0.62
N THR A 546 -19.87 1.20 0.77
CA THR A 546 -20.30 0.40 1.94
C THR A 546 -19.68 0.88 3.25
N ARG A 547 -20.39 0.69 4.36
CA ARG A 547 -19.92 1.09 5.71
C ARG A 547 -18.71 0.27 6.12
N GLU A 548 -18.72 -1.03 5.82
CA GLU A 548 -17.67 -1.99 6.12
C GLU A 548 -16.37 -1.59 5.42
N ALA A 549 -16.43 -1.26 4.12
CA ALA A 549 -15.24 -0.83 3.38
C ALA A 549 -14.68 0.51 3.90
N LYS A 550 -15.55 1.47 4.26
CA LYS A 550 -15.13 2.74 4.87
C LYS A 550 -14.47 2.53 6.23
N ARG A 551 -15.08 1.71 7.10
CA ARG A 551 -14.53 1.37 8.42
C ARG A 551 -13.19 0.66 8.30
N ARG A 552 -13.09 -0.37 7.45
CA ARG A 552 -11.86 -1.10 7.20
C ARG A 552 -10.74 -0.21 6.67
N ARG A 553 -11.05 0.76 5.81
CA ARG A 553 -10.08 1.75 5.32
C ARG A 553 -9.51 2.62 6.45
N ILE A 554 -10.37 3.08 7.36
CA ILE A 554 -9.95 3.89 8.52
C ILE A 554 -9.07 3.05 9.45
N GLU A 555 -9.47 1.81 9.75
CA GLU A 555 -8.70 0.87 10.58
C GLU A 555 -7.32 0.58 9.98
N LEU A 556 -7.25 0.27 8.68
CA LEU A 556 -5.97 0.02 8.00
C LEU A 556 -5.08 1.26 7.97
N LYS A 557 -5.66 2.44 7.73
CA LYS A 557 -4.91 3.71 7.79
C LYS A 557 -4.38 3.97 9.19
N ALA A 558 -5.19 3.77 10.23
CA ALA A 558 -4.77 3.92 11.62
C ALA A 558 -3.64 2.95 11.99
N LYS A 559 -3.77 1.67 11.63
CA LYS A 559 -2.72 0.65 11.84
C LYS A 559 -1.42 1.01 11.13
N LYS A 560 -1.49 1.46 9.88
CA LYS A 560 -0.30 1.88 9.11
C LYS A 560 0.37 3.10 9.76
N CYS A 561 -0.40 4.14 10.10
CA CYS A 561 0.13 5.33 10.75
C CYS A 561 0.75 5.00 12.12
N GLN A 562 0.12 4.11 12.90
CA GLN A 562 0.66 3.67 14.18
C GLN A 562 1.98 2.91 14.00
N GLY A 563 2.03 1.93 13.09
CA GLY A 563 3.25 1.17 12.84
C GLY A 563 4.40 2.02 12.30
N THR A 564 4.10 3.05 11.48
CA THR A 564 5.13 4.02 11.06
C THR A 564 5.64 4.87 12.23
N ALA A 565 4.74 5.44 13.04
CA ALA A 565 5.15 6.25 14.18
C ALA A 565 5.97 5.46 15.22
N THR A 566 5.61 4.20 15.49
CA THR A 566 6.38 3.33 16.39
C THR A 566 7.78 3.06 15.85
N ARG A 567 7.92 2.82 14.54
CA ARG A 567 9.24 2.63 13.91
C ARG A 567 10.09 3.89 13.95
N GLU A 568 9.53 5.05 13.61
CA GLU A 568 10.23 6.35 13.67
C GLU A 568 10.77 6.64 15.08
N ILE A 569 10.00 6.34 16.15
CA ILE A 569 10.48 6.50 17.54
C ILE A 569 11.66 5.56 17.83
N ARG A 570 11.61 4.32 17.34
CA ARG A 570 12.65 3.31 17.57
C ARG A 570 13.93 3.62 16.80
N GLU A 571 13.79 4.05 15.55
CA GLU A 571 14.88 4.40 14.64
C GLU A 571 15.59 5.70 15.09
N GLY A 572 14.86 6.65 15.66
CA GLY A 572 15.40 7.97 15.97
C GLY A 572 15.49 8.85 14.72
N PRO A 573 16.19 9.99 14.77
CA PRO A 573 16.41 10.85 13.60
C PRO A 573 17.21 10.10 12.52
N THR A 574 16.55 9.71 11.42
CA THR A 574 17.21 8.98 10.31
C THR A 574 17.68 9.89 9.17
N TYR A 575 17.22 11.14 9.15
CA TYR A 575 17.58 12.13 8.13
C TYR A 575 17.58 13.53 8.74
N GLU A 576 18.76 14.12 8.89
CA GLU A 576 18.97 15.50 9.32
C GLU A 576 19.91 16.20 8.33
N SER A 577 19.64 17.48 8.02
CA SER A 577 20.49 18.26 7.13
C SER A 577 21.78 18.66 7.85
N GLY A 578 22.92 18.11 7.42
CA GLY A 578 24.25 18.33 8.02
C GLY A 578 24.88 19.72 7.80
N ILE A 579 24.10 20.70 7.35
CA ILE A 579 24.52 22.11 7.24
C ILE A 579 23.47 22.95 7.97
N ASP A 580 23.43 22.85 9.29
CA ASP A 580 22.73 23.85 10.12
C ASP A 580 23.36 23.94 11.51
N LEU A 581 23.19 25.10 12.14
CA LEU A 581 23.82 25.61 13.37
C LEU A 581 23.52 24.81 14.67
N CYS A 582 23.17 23.53 14.58
CA CYS A 582 22.89 22.67 15.72
C CYS A 582 24.15 21.96 16.22
N THR A 583 24.54 22.24 17.46
CA THR A 583 25.70 21.68 18.17
C THR A 583 25.43 20.34 18.86
N GLU A 584 24.21 19.80 18.78
CA GLU A 584 23.87 18.52 19.38
C GLU A 584 24.18 17.36 18.44
N LYS A 585 24.95 16.37 18.91
CA LYS A 585 25.23 15.14 18.15
C LYS A 585 23.91 14.38 17.90
N PRO A 586 23.64 13.93 16.65
CA PRO A 586 22.43 13.18 16.36
C PRO A 586 22.39 11.87 17.16
N ASP A 587 21.22 11.61 17.75
CA ASP A 587 20.94 10.43 18.56
C ASP A 587 20.74 9.20 17.66
N TYR A 588 21.82 8.42 17.44
CA TYR A 588 21.81 7.22 16.61
C TYR A 588 21.43 5.93 17.35
N ILE A 589 21.04 6.01 18.64
CA ILE A 589 20.79 4.82 19.46
C ILE A 589 19.45 4.19 19.05
N GLN A 590 19.48 2.99 18.45
CA GLN A 590 18.24 2.32 18.06
C GLN A 590 17.60 1.58 19.25
N ILE A 591 16.29 1.75 19.43
CA ILE A 591 15.54 0.95 20.42
C ILE A 591 15.26 -0.44 19.81
N PRO A 592 15.65 -1.54 20.50
CA PRO A 592 15.52 -2.88 19.95
C PRO A 592 14.05 -3.25 19.68
N PRO A 593 13.80 -4.13 18.70
CA PRO A 593 12.46 -4.65 18.49
C PRO A 593 11.99 -5.43 19.72
N PRO A 594 10.69 -5.31 20.08
CA PRO A 594 10.15 -6.08 21.17
C PRO A 594 10.23 -7.57 20.83
N SER A 595 10.82 -8.35 21.71
CA SER A 595 10.65 -9.80 21.74
C SER A 595 9.35 -10.16 22.47
N PHE A 596 8.81 -11.33 22.16
CA PHE A 596 7.54 -11.79 22.70
C PHE A 596 7.77 -12.97 23.62
N LYS A 597 6.91 -13.11 24.64
CA LYS A 597 6.84 -14.35 25.40
C LYS A 597 6.51 -15.48 24.40
N PRO A 598 7.35 -16.52 24.30
CA PRO A 598 7.09 -17.64 23.40
C PRO A 598 5.74 -18.29 23.72
N GLU A 599 4.95 -18.56 22.69
CA GLU A 599 3.73 -19.35 22.80
C GLU A 599 4.12 -20.82 22.95
N LEU A 600 3.44 -21.54 23.85
CA LEU A 600 3.72 -22.95 24.09
C LEU A 600 3.44 -23.75 22.82
N GLU A 601 4.48 -24.38 22.28
CA GLU A 601 4.39 -25.32 21.18
C GLU A 601 4.57 -26.73 21.74
N THR A 602 3.60 -27.62 21.50
CA THR A 602 3.59 -29.01 21.96
C THR A 602 4.10 -29.93 20.86
N VAL A 603 4.55 -31.13 21.21
CA VAL A 603 5.06 -32.11 20.23
C VAL A 603 4.24 -33.39 20.33
N PRO A 604 3.73 -33.93 19.21
CA PRO A 604 3.04 -35.21 19.22
C PRO A 604 4.04 -36.33 19.54
N ILE A 605 3.62 -37.29 20.36
CA ILE A 605 4.47 -38.41 20.80
C ILE A 605 4.37 -39.63 19.86
N CYS A 606 3.43 -39.62 18.91
CA CYS A 606 3.32 -40.68 17.91
C CYS A 606 4.63 -40.81 17.12
N ASP A 607 5.18 -42.02 17.03
CA ASP A 607 6.46 -42.36 16.38
C ASP A 607 7.71 -41.69 16.98
N GLN A 608 7.65 -41.27 18.26
CA GLN A 608 8.79 -40.68 18.99
C GLN A 608 9.46 -41.68 19.94
N THR A 609 10.77 -41.52 20.12
CA THR A 609 11.57 -42.29 21.10
C THR A 609 11.62 -41.53 22.42
N LEU A 610 10.99 -42.08 23.46
CA LEU A 610 11.05 -41.52 24.81
C LEU A 610 12.37 -41.93 25.49
N VAL A 611 13.19 -40.94 25.82
CA VAL A 611 14.43 -41.14 26.57
C VAL A 611 14.25 -40.48 27.94
N PHE A 612 14.25 -41.30 29.00
CA PHE A 612 14.10 -40.85 30.38
C PHE A 612 15.40 -40.22 30.84
N PHE A 613 15.32 -39.08 31.51
CA PHE A 613 16.44 -38.20 31.76
C PHE A 613 16.28 -37.51 33.12
N ASP A 614 17.38 -37.42 33.86
CA ASP A 614 17.43 -36.76 35.18
C ASP A 614 18.82 -36.16 35.46
N LEU A 615 18.86 -35.15 36.32
CA LEU A 615 20.05 -34.39 36.70
C LEU A 615 20.19 -34.28 38.21
N GLU A 616 21.36 -34.65 38.73
CA GLU A 616 21.79 -34.15 40.05
C GLU A 616 22.58 -32.87 39.89
N THR A 617 22.30 -31.86 40.71
CA THR A 617 22.88 -30.52 40.60
C THR A 617 23.51 -30.04 41.90
N THR A 618 24.36 -29.02 41.82
CA THR A 618 24.97 -28.40 43.01
C THR A 618 23.98 -27.71 43.95
N GLY A 619 22.74 -27.48 43.51
CA GLY A 619 21.69 -26.78 44.25
C GLY A 619 20.40 -26.60 43.43
N LEU A 620 19.45 -25.81 43.95
CA LEU A 620 18.12 -25.64 43.35
C LEU A 620 18.02 -24.48 42.33
N ALA A 621 19.07 -23.68 42.16
CA ALA A 621 19.09 -22.57 41.23
C ALA A 621 19.15 -23.06 39.77
N ARG A 622 18.61 -22.30 38.83
CA ARG A 622 18.68 -22.60 37.39
C ARG A 622 20.09 -22.48 36.81
N THR A 623 20.96 -21.77 37.52
CA THR A 623 22.39 -21.60 37.24
C THR A 623 23.27 -22.62 37.98
N SER A 624 22.68 -23.65 38.58
CA SER A 624 23.45 -24.71 39.27
C SER A 624 24.24 -25.54 38.27
N HIS A 625 25.37 -26.10 38.69
CA HIS A 625 26.16 -26.99 37.83
C HIS A 625 25.62 -28.41 37.92
N ILE A 626 25.68 -29.14 36.81
CA ILE A 626 25.35 -30.56 36.75
C ILE A 626 26.48 -31.33 37.45
N THR A 627 26.10 -32.27 38.31
CA THR A 627 27.00 -33.14 39.09
C THR A 627 26.83 -34.62 38.74
N GLN A 628 25.65 -35.03 38.28
CA GLN A 628 25.38 -36.32 37.65
C GLN A 628 24.38 -36.13 36.51
N LEU A 629 24.57 -36.87 35.42
CA LEU A 629 23.74 -36.84 34.23
C LEU A 629 23.39 -38.29 33.87
N ALA A 630 22.12 -38.64 33.89
CA ALA A 630 21.67 -39.99 33.55
C ALA A 630 20.54 -39.98 32.53
N ALA A 631 20.54 -41.00 31.67
CA ALA A 631 19.46 -41.23 30.72
C ALA A 631 19.27 -42.71 30.38
N VAL A 632 18.02 -43.11 30.14
CA VAL A 632 17.64 -44.51 29.84
C VAL A 632 16.60 -44.56 28.73
N HIS A 633 16.73 -45.55 27.85
CA HIS A 633 15.70 -45.96 26.91
C HIS A 633 15.70 -47.49 26.76
N GLY A 634 14.63 -48.14 27.24
CA GLY A 634 14.57 -49.60 27.25
C GLY A 634 15.67 -50.19 28.11
N ASN A 635 16.60 -50.93 27.49
CA ASN A 635 17.77 -51.54 28.14
C ASN A 635 19.06 -50.72 27.97
N GLU A 636 19.04 -49.66 27.16
CA GLU A 636 20.20 -48.79 26.95
C GLU A 636 20.27 -47.76 28.08
N THR A 637 21.43 -47.67 28.72
CA THR A 637 21.66 -46.82 29.89
C THR A 637 22.89 -45.94 29.68
N PHE A 638 22.77 -44.67 30.06
CA PHE A 638 23.84 -43.70 30.16
C PHE A 638 23.83 -43.08 31.56
N SER A 639 24.98 -43.03 32.23
CA SER A 639 25.14 -42.33 33.51
C SER A 639 26.60 -41.90 33.66
N THR A 640 26.82 -40.64 34.03
CA THR A 640 28.16 -40.11 34.32
C THR A 640 28.10 -39.06 35.41
N TYR A 641 29.15 -38.99 36.22
CA TYR A 641 29.38 -37.88 37.13
C TYR A 641 30.14 -36.75 36.43
N VAL A 642 29.84 -35.52 36.82
CA VAL A 642 30.43 -34.30 36.27
C VAL A 642 31.05 -33.51 37.41
N MET A 643 32.29 -33.05 37.22
CA MET A 643 32.93 -32.20 38.22
C MET A 643 32.35 -30.78 38.13
N PRO A 644 31.71 -30.23 39.19
CA PRO A 644 31.21 -28.87 39.16
C PRO A 644 32.32 -27.86 39.47
N ASP A 645 32.33 -26.72 38.77
CA ASP A 645 33.23 -25.59 39.10
C ASP A 645 32.74 -24.73 40.28
N ILE A 646 31.50 -24.95 40.76
CA ILE A 646 30.94 -24.26 41.93
C ILE A 646 30.69 -25.25 43.07
N PRO A 647 30.75 -24.80 44.34
CA PRO A 647 30.48 -25.67 45.48
C PRO A 647 29.08 -26.29 45.45
N ILE A 648 29.00 -27.56 45.84
CA ILE A 648 27.73 -28.23 46.13
C ILE A 648 27.19 -27.66 47.45
N THR A 649 25.96 -27.16 47.43
CA THR A 649 25.30 -26.65 48.64
C THR A 649 25.12 -27.77 49.68
N PRO A 650 25.19 -27.47 50.99
CA PRO A 650 24.99 -28.50 52.03
C PRO A 650 23.70 -29.28 51.84
N SER A 651 22.59 -28.59 51.54
CA SER A 651 21.29 -29.22 51.29
C SER A 651 21.27 -30.14 50.08
N ALA A 652 22.01 -29.82 49.02
CA ALA A 652 22.12 -30.72 47.87
C ALA A 652 22.96 -31.94 48.22
N SER A 653 24.08 -31.75 48.92
CA SER A 653 24.95 -32.83 49.37
C SER A 653 24.25 -33.80 50.33
N ASP A 654 23.43 -33.28 51.26
CA ASP A 654 22.63 -34.09 52.20
C ASP A 654 21.62 -35.01 51.49
N ILE A 655 21.11 -34.57 50.34
CA ILE A 655 20.07 -35.27 49.59
C ILE A 655 20.68 -36.27 48.60
N THR A 656 21.67 -35.84 47.80
CA THR A 656 22.27 -36.65 46.73
C THR A 656 23.44 -37.50 47.21
N GLY A 657 23.96 -37.24 48.41
CA GLY A 657 25.19 -37.85 48.90
C GLY A 657 26.45 -37.42 48.14
N LEU A 658 26.36 -36.42 47.25
CA LEU A 658 27.50 -35.90 46.49
C LEU A 658 28.24 -34.81 47.24
N GLU A 659 29.56 -34.92 47.32
CA GLU A 659 30.41 -33.92 47.96
C GLU A 659 31.77 -33.80 47.26
N VAL A 660 32.34 -32.60 47.21
CA VAL A 660 33.69 -32.37 46.68
C VAL A 660 34.65 -32.17 47.85
N ARG A 661 35.63 -33.07 47.98
CA ARG A 661 36.71 -32.98 48.98
C ARG A 661 38.06 -32.93 48.26
N ASN A 662 38.84 -31.88 48.51
CA ASN A 662 40.16 -31.68 47.89
C ASN A 662 40.15 -31.81 46.35
N GLY A 663 39.12 -31.26 45.69
CA GLY A 663 38.98 -31.29 44.22
C GLY A 663 38.58 -32.65 43.65
N ILE A 664 38.14 -33.60 44.48
CA ILE A 664 37.67 -34.93 44.09
C ILE A 664 36.21 -35.07 44.49
N LEU A 665 35.36 -35.56 43.58
CA LEU A 665 33.95 -35.82 43.84
C LEU A 665 33.77 -37.20 44.49
N TYR A 666 32.96 -37.25 45.53
CA TYR A 666 32.57 -38.46 46.25
C TYR A 666 31.05 -38.60 46.20
N HIS A 667 30.57 -39.84 46.06
CA HIS A 667 29.16 -40.21 46.22
C HIS A 667 29.06 -41.15 47.43
N HIS A 668 28.35 -40.74 48.47
CA HIS A 668 28.28 -41.43 49.77
C HIS A 668 29.66 -41.85 50.32
N GLY A 669 30.62 -40.94 50.26
CA GLY A 669 32.00 -41.16 50.73
C GLY A 669 32.87 -42.05 49.84
N LYS A 670 32.36 -42.54 48.71
CA LYS A 670 33.15 -43.29 47.70
C LYS A 670 33.59 -42.38 46.57
N LYS A 671 34.87 -42.43 46.22
CA LYS A 671 35.42 -41.67 45.10
C LYS A 671 34.75 -42.11 43.79
N VAL A 672 34.26 -41.16 43.01
CA VAL A 672 33.68 -41.41 41.67
C VAL A 672 34.56 -40.84 40.57
N ASN A 673 34.51 -41.45 39.38
CA ASN A 673 35.15 -40.90 38.19
C ASN A 673 34.27 -39.80 37.60
N THR A 674 34.86 -38.65 37.29
CA THR A 674 34.14 -37.48 36.77
C THR A 674 34.64 -37.09 35.40
N LEU A 675 33.74 -36.60 34.56
CA LEU A 675 34.07 -35.91 33.31
C LEU A 675 33.96 -34.39 33.47
N SER A 676 34.56 -33.65 32.54
CA SER A 676 34.20 -32.23 32.36
C SER A 676 32.79 -32.14 31.76
N ILE A 677 32.11 -31.01 32.01
CA ILE A 677 30.74 -30.81 31.48
C ILE A 677 30.67 -30.95 29.95
N SER A 678 31.66 -30.44 29.22
CA SER A 678 31.71 -30.55 27.76
C SER A 678 31.78 -32.01 27.27
N VAL A 679 32.61 -32.84 27.89
CA VAL A 679 32.79 -34.25 27.52
C VAL A 679 31.58 -35.08 27.95
N ALA A 680 30.99 -34.76 29.11
CA ALA A 680 29.75 -35.40 29.57
C ALA A 680 28.58 -35.14 28.62
N LEU A 681 28.40 -33.89 28.17
CA LEU A 681 27.36 -33.52 27.21
C LEU A 681 27.59 -34.16 25.84
N ASP A 682 28.84 -34.22 25.35
CA ASP A 682 29.12 -34.89 24.07
C ASP A 682 28.86 -36.40 24.12
N SER A 683 29.21 -37.03 25.24
CA SER A 683 28.90 -38.44 25.50
C SER A 683 27.39 -38.68 25.61
N PHE A 684 26.66 -37.76 26.23
CA PHE A 684 25.20 -37.80 26.30
C PHE A 684 24.55 -37.67 24.93
N PHE A 685 25.00 -36.75 24.08
CA PHE A 685 24.48 -36.67 22.71
C PHE A 685 24.84 -37.90 21.88
N SER A 686 26.04 -38.46 22.05
CA SER A 686 26.42 -39.73 21.40
C SER A 686 25.49 -40.88 21.81
N PHE A 687 24.99 -40.86 23.04
CA PHE A 687 23.94 -41.78 23.49
C PHE A 687 22.59 -41.49 22.83
N LEU A 688 22.16 -40.23 22.77
CA LEU A 688 20.88 -39.84 22.14
C LEU A 688 20.86 -40.12 20.63
N GLU A 689 21.98 -39.94 19.93
CA GLU A 689 22.14 -40.16 18.48
C GLU A 689 21.95 -41.63 18.06
N LYS A 690 21.93 -42.56 19.02
CA LYS A 690 21.52 -43.96 18.78
C LYS A 690 20.04 -44.09 18.40
N PHE A 691 19.24 -43.07 18.70
CA PHE A 691 17.79 -43.09 18.54
C PHE A 691 17.32 -42.00 17.57
N SER A 692 16.27 -42.29 16.81
CA SER A 692 15.59 -41.29 15.99
C SER A 692 14.41 -40.68 16.74
N ASN A 693 14.09 -39.40 16.46
CA ASN A 693 12.89 -38.73 16.99
C ASN A 693 12.83 -38.68 18.53
N VAL A 694 13.92 -38.23 19.17
CA VAL A 694 14.06 -38.25 20.63
C VAL A 694 13.18 -37.19 21.31
N ILE A 695 12.45 -37.61 22.35
CA ILE A 695 11.82 -36.75 23.35
C ILE A 695 12.47 -37.03 24.70
N LEU A 696 13.01 -35.99 25.34
CA LEU A 696 13.56 -36.10 26.69
C LEU A 696 12.43 -36.06 27.73
N VAL A 697 12.33 -37.12 28.53
CA VAL A 697 11.29 -37.31 29.54
C VAL A 697 11.91 -37.13 30.91
N GLY A 698 11.41 -36.18 31.70
CA GLY A 698 11.88 -35.98 33.06
C GLY A 698 10.76 -35.57 34.00
N HIS A 699 10.98 -35.74 35.30
CA HIS A 699 10.00 -35.42 36.32
C HIS A 699 10.17 -33.97 36.78
N ASN A 700 9.21 -33.09 36.48
CA ASN A 700 9.33 -31.63 36.70
C ASN A 700 10.39 -30.94 35.80
N ILE A 701 10.77 -31.61 34.70
CA ILE A 701 11.79 -31.18 33.72
C ILE A 701 11.55 -29.77 33.18
N LYS A 702 10.29 -29.36 32.95
CA LYS A 702 9.97 -28.03 32.39
C LYS A 702 10.42 -26.92 33.32
N THR A 703 10.33 -27.17 34.61
CA THR A 703 10.60 -26.16 35.63
C THR A 703 12.05 -26.21 36.06
N PHE A 704 12.72 -27.37 36.07
CA PHE A 704 14.03 -27.58 36.69
C PHE A 704 15.11 -28.02 35.70
N ASP A 705 15.06 -29.26 35.26
CA ASP A 705 16.18 -29.94 34.57
C ASP A 705 16.46 -29.35 33.20
N CYS A 706 15.41 -29.03 32.44
CA CYS A 706 15.57 -28.43 31.11
C CYS A 706 16.28 -27.06 31.17
N PRO A 707 15.88 -26.10 32.03
CA PRO A 707 16.64 -24.86 32.22
C PRO A 707 18.11 -25.06 32.62
N VAL A 708 18.40 -26.01 33.52
CA VAL A 708 19.79 -26.29 33.96
C VAL A 708 20.59 -26.91 32.82
N LEU A 709 20.01 -27.85 32.08
CA LEU A 709 20.61 -28.44 30.88
C LEU A 709 20.91 -27.36 29.82
N LEU A 710 19.98 -26.45 29.57
CA LEU A 710 20.17 -25.36 28.60
C LEU A 710 21.29 -24.39 29.03
N GLU A 711 21.42 -24.09 30.32
CA GLU A 711 22.54 -23.28 30.84
C GLU A 711 23.88 -23.98 30.60
N ALA A 712 23.96 -25.28 30.90
CA ALA A 712 25.16 -26.09 30.66
C ALA A 712 25.50 -26.17 29.15
N LEU A 713 24.50 -26.42 28.30
CA LEU A 713 24.66 -26.46 26.84
C LEU A 713 25.10 -25.11 26.26
N GLU A 714 24.57 -23.99 26.77
CA GLU A 714 24.97 -22.66 26.34
C GLU A 714 26.42 -22.37 26.70
N SER A 715 26.85 -22.71 27.93
CA SER A 715 28.25 -22.57 28.36
C SER A 715 29.23 -23.35 27.46
N CYS A 716 28.77 -24.48 26.91
CA CYS A 716 29.54 -25.33 25.99
C CYS A 716 29.29 -25.02 24.51
N ARG A 717 28.42 -24.05 24.16
CA ARG A 717 27.99 -23.73 22.78
C ARG A 717 27.36 -24.90 22.01
N MET A 718 26.66 -25.79 22.72
CA MET A 718 26.06 -27.02 22.18
C MET A 718 24.53 -26.96 21.96
N ILE A 719 23.91 -25.79 22.09
CA ILE A 719 22.48 -25.59 21.80
C ILE A 719 22.07 -26.06 20.39
N PRO A 720 22.85 -25.80 19.31
CA PRO A 720 22.51 -26.32 17.98
C PRO A 720 22.40 -27.86 17.94
N LYS A 721 23.32 -28.56 18.61
CA LYS A 721 23.33 -30.02 18.71
C LYS A 721 22.07 -30.54 19.41
N LEU A 722 21.59 -29.83 20.43
CA LEU A 722 20.30 -30.13 21.08
C LEU A 722 19.14 -30.03 20.08
N THR A 723 19.04 -28.93 19.34
CA THR A 723 17.92 -28.70 18.40
C THR A 723 17.90 -29.68 17.22
N GLU A 724 19.05 -30.23 16.85
CA GLU A 724 19.16 -31.27 15.82
C GLU A 724 18.73 -32.64 16.34
N THR A 725 19.14 -32.97 17.58
CA THR A 725 18.99 -34.32 18.16
C THR A 725 17.64 -34.53 18.86
N VAL A 726 17.14 -33.51 19.58
CA VAL A 726 15.95 -33.61 20.45
C VAL A 726 14.78 -32.85 19.84
N LYS A 727 13.63 -33.53 19.68
CA LYS A 727 12.40 -32.92 19.13
C LYS A 727 11.64 -32.11 20.17
N GLY A 728 11.70 -32.52 21.43
CA GLY A 728 10.99 -31.88 22.51
C GLY A 728 11.21 -32.57 23.85
N PHE A 729 10.42 -32.15 24.81
CA PHE A 729 10.49 -32.59 26.20
C PHE A 729 9.10 -33.00 26.68
N LEU A 730 9.03 -33.94 27.62
CA LEU A 730 7.81 -34.32 28.33
C LEU A 730 8.03 -34.19 29.83
N ASP A 731 7.13 -33.44 30.48
CA ASP A 731 7.12 -33.29 31.93
C ASP A 731 6.14 -34.27 32.59
N THR A 732 6.69 -35.30 33.21
CA THR A 732 5.88 -36.39 33.79
C THR A 732 5.09 -35.93 35.01
N ARG A 733 5.53 -34.89 35.72
CA ARG A 733 4.76 -34.36 36.86
C ARG A 733 3.46 -33.71 36.39
N ILE A 734 3.48 -33.06 35.23
CA ILE A 734 2.27 -32.54 34.58
C ILE A 734 1.43 -33.70 34.05
N LEU A 735 2.05 -34.68 33.40
CA LEU A 735 1.37 -35.86 32.87
C LEU A 735 0.59 -36.62 33.96
N PHE A 736 1.23 -36.96 35.08
CA PHE A 736 0.59 -37.68 36.17
C PHE A 736 -0.51 -36.88 36.86
N LYS A 737 -0.39 -35.54 36.94
CA LYS A 737 -1.48 -34.67 37.43
C LYS A 737 -2.69 -34.68 36.51
N THR A 738 -2.48 -34.79 35.21
CA THR A 738 -3.58 -34.88 34.24
C THR A 738 -4.28 -36.23 34.33
N VAL A 739 -3.53 -37.32 34.43
CA VAL A 739 -4.09 -38.69 34.39
C VAL A 739 -4.61 -39.16 35.75
N HIS A 740 -4.00 -38.70 36.84
CA HIS A 740 -4.39 -39.06 38.21
C HIS A 740 -4.57 -37.83 39.11
N PRO A 741 -5.57 -36.95 38.87
CA PRO A 741 -5.66 -35.61 39.47
C PRO A 741 -5.85 -35.57 41.00
N ASN A 742 -6.18 -36.69 41.65
CA ASN A 742 -6.56 -36.74 43.07
C ASN A 742 -5.51 -37.40 43.98
N LEU A 743 -4.25 -37.50 43.55
CA LEU A 743 -3.18 -38.02 44.42
C LEU A 743 -2.75 -36.98 45.46
N HIS A 744 -2.41 -37.47 46.66
CA HIS A 744 -1.96 -36.64 47.79
C HIS A 744 -0.58 -35.97 47.53
N SER A 745 0.26 -36.61 46.72
CA SER A 745 1.58 -36.12 46.33
C SER A 745 1.92 -36.60 44.91
N TYR A 746 2.68 -35.78 44.20
CA TYR A 746 3.22 -36.07 42.86
C TYR A 746 4.74 -35.91 42.84
N SER A 747 5.42 -36.16 43.96
CA SER A 747 6.85 -36.45 43.90
C SER A 747 7.04 -37.84 43.31
N GLN A 748 8.16 -38.05 42.61
CA GLN A 748 8.45 -39.34 41.99
C GLN A 748 8.43 -40.49 43.00
N GLN A 749 9.01 -40.30 44.18
CA GLN A 749 8.96 -41.27 45.29
C GLN A 749 7.53 -41.62 45.71
N SER A 750 6.65 -40.62 45.87
CA SER A 750 5.24 -40.86 46.23
C SER A 750 4.50 -41.61 45.11
N LEU A 751 4.80 -41.30 43.86
CA LEU A 751 4.22 -41.98 42.70
C LEU A 751 4.70 -43.44 42.60
N ALA A 752 6.00 -43.69 42.78
CA ALA A 752 6.57 -45.04 42.83
C ALA A 752 5.92 -45.89 43.93
N LYS A 753 5.75 -45.32 45.13
CA LYS A 753 5.10 -46.01 46.24
C LYS A 753 3.61 -46.26 45.97
N THR A 754 2.89 -45.28 45.42
CA THR A 754 1.43 -45.37 45.26
C THR A 754 1.02 -46.23 44.07
N LEU A 755 1.74 -46.14 42.94
CA LEU A 755 1.36 -46.79 41.68
C LEU A 755 2.10 -48.12 41.43
N LEU A 756 3.32 -48.27 41.97
CA LEU A 756 4.13 -49.49 41.78
C LEU A 756 4.33 -50.29 43.07
N ASN A 757 3.99 -49.73 44.24
CA ASN A 757 4.32 -50.29 45.54
C ASN A 757 5.84 -50.56 45.71
N MET A 758 6.66 -49.67 45.13
CA MET A 758 8.13 -49.77 45.15
C MET A 758 8.73 -48.59 45.92
N SER A 759 9.88 -48.83 46.54
CA SER A 759 10.81 -47.81 47.04
C SER A 759 12.16 -48.00 46.35
N TYR A 760 12.88 -46.91 46.12
CA TYR A 760 14.19 -46.92 45.47
C TYR A 760 15.09 -45.85 46.09
N ASN A 761 16.37 -45.88 45.74
CA ASN A 761 17.33 -44.86 46.13
C ASN A 761 17.09 -43.59 45.30
N ALA A 762 16.15 -42.76 45.74
CA ALA A 762 15.92 -41.47 45.11
C ALA A 762 17.11 -40.54 45.39
N HIS A 763 17.34 -39.59 44.49
CA HIS A 763 18.48 -38.67 44.51
C HIS A 763 19.82 -39.29 44.05
N ASP A 764 19.73 -40.38 43.28
CA ASP A 764 20.74 -40.78 42.32
C ASP A 764 20.10 -40.74 40.93
N ALA A 765 20.67 -39.95 40.02
CA ALA A 765 20.05 -39.69 38.72
C ALA A 765 19.76 -40.98 37.92
N LEU A 766 20.59 -42.02 38.06
CA LEU A 766 20.37 -43.28 37.33
C LEU A 766 19.19 -44.06 37.91
N ASP A 767 19.13 -44.19 39.23
CA ASP A 767 18.00 -44.85 39.90
C ASP A 767 16.69 -44.09 39.66
N ASP A 768 16.75 -42.74 39.60
CA ASP A 768 15.62 -41.88 39.28
C ASP A 768 15.10 -42.10 37.85
N VAL A 769 15.94 -42.15 36.82
CA VAL A 769 15.46 -42.40 35.45
C VAL A 769 14.94 -43.82 35.24
N LEU A 770 15.51 -44.82 35.91
CA LEU A 770 15.04 -46.21 35.85
C LEU A 770 13.65 -46.35 36.49
N MET A 771 13.43 -45.70 37.63
CA MET A 771 12.12 -45.65 38.28
C MET A 771 11.13 -44.87 37.42
N LEU A 772 11.54 -43.75 36.82
CA LEU A 772 10.66 -42.95 35.97
C LEU A 772 10.21 -43.71 34.72
N GLN A 773 11.11 -44.45 34.07
CA GLN A 773 10.77 -45.36 32.97
C GLN A 773 9.73 -46.40 33.41
N SER A 774 9.95 -47.01 34.57
CA SER A 774 9.03 -48.03 35.13
C SER A 774 7.65 -47.45 35.43
N LEU A 775 7.58 -46.22 35.94
CA LEU A 775 6.35 -45.50 36.22
C LEU A 775 5.56 -45.18 34.95
N VAL A 776 6.22 -44.61 33.95
CA VAL A 776 5.58 -44.22 32.68
C VAL A 776 5.11 -45.46 31.91
N ASN A 777 5.87 -46.57 31.93
CA ASN A 777 5.47 -47.82 31.26
C ASN A 777 4.25 -48.51 31.92
N LYS A 778 3.91 -48.17 33.17
CA LYS A 778 2.79 -48.77 33.92
C LYS A 778 1.45 -48.07 33.67
N VAL A 779 1.48 -46.86 33.14
CA VAL A 779 0.28 -46.01 33.01
C VAL A 779 -0.08 -45.85 31.54
N GLU A 780 -1.33 -46.14 31.20
CA GLU A 780 -1.87 -45.84 29.86
C GLU A 780 -2.26 -44.36 29.79
N PHE A 781 -1.79 -43.67 28.75
CA PHE A 781 -2.04 -42.25 28.52
C PHE A 781 -2.81 -42.05 27.20
N SER A 782 -3.74 -41.09 27.15
CA SER A 782 -4.42 -40.70 25.91
C SER A 782 -3.60 -39.66 25.12
N GLU A 783 -3.92 -39.50 23.84
CA GLU A 783 -3.31 -38.47 22.98
C GLU A 783 -3.51 -37.03 23.52
N ILE A 784 -4.57 -36.79 24.29
CA ILE A 784 -4.86 -35.50 24.93
C ILE A 784 -3.95 -35.25 26.15
N ASP A 785 -3.59 -36.31 26.87
CA ASP A 785 -2.70 -36.24 28.04
C ASP A 785 -1.25 -35.87 27.63
N HIS A 786 -0.84 -36.33 26.44
CA HIS A 786 0.45 -36.01 25.83
C HIS A 786 0.58 -34.54 25.39
N ASN A 787 -0.48 -33.95 24.84
CA ASN A 787 -0.46 -32.56 24.39
C ASN A 787 -0.39 -31.57 25.57
N CYS A 788 -0.85 -31.95 26.76
CA CYS A 788 -0.81 -31.07 27.94
C CYS A 788 0.54 -31.08 28.67
N SER A 789 1.38 -32.09 28.44
CA SER A 789 2.61 -32.34 29.21
C SER A 789 3.90 -32.17 28.40
N THR A 790 3.80 -32.00 27.07
CA THR A 790 4.95 -31.83 26.17
C THR A 790 5.24 -30.38 25.81
N PHE A 791 6.47 -30.11 25.40
CA PHE A 791 6.86 -28.86 24.78
C PHE A 791 8.03 -29.04 23.80
N SER A 792 8.05 -28.27 22.72
CA SER A 792 9.07 -28.40 21.67
C SER A 792 10.45 -27.94 22.13
N CYS A 793 11.49 -28.49 21.51
CA CYS A 793 12.87 -28.04 21.77
C CYS A 793 13.06 -26.56 21.42
N GLN A 794 12.39 -26.09 20.35
CA GLN A 794 12.40 -24.68 19.97
C GLN A 794 11.77 -23.80 21.06
N TYR A 795 10.60 -24.18 21.58
CA TYR A 795 9.96 -23.47 22.68
C TYR A 795 10.85 -23.42 23.94
N ALA A 796 11.53 -24.53 24.27
CA ALA A 796 12.45 -24.59 25.40
C ALA A 796 13.60 -23.58 25.26
N CYS A 797 14.22 -23.51 24.08
CA CYS A 797 15.27 -22.53 23.79
C CYS A 797 14.76 -21.10 23.84
N ASP A 798 13.59 -20.84 23.24
CA ASP A 798 12.99 -19.51 23.18
C ASP A 798 12.61 -19.00 24.58
N ILE A 799 12.03 -19.85 25.44
CA ILE A 799 11.62 -19.45 26.78
C ILE A 799 12.83 -19.24 27.69
N PHE A 800 13.90 -20.01 27.52
CA PHE A 800 15.17 -19.83 28.22
C PHE A 800 15.78 -18.46 27.87
N ASN A 801 15.89 -18.13 26.58
CA ASN A 801 16.36 -16.81 26.14
C ASN A 801 15.49 -15.67 26.66
N TYR A 802 14.16 -15.84 26.63
CA TYR A 802 13.21 -14.86 27.17
C TYR A 802 13.41 -14.64 28.68
N GLN A 803 13.68 -15.69 29.46
CA GLN A 803 13.98 -15.58 30.90
C GLN A 803 15.31 -14.86 31.15
N LYS A 804 16.35 -15.10 30.33
CA LYS A 804 17.62 -14.36 30.42
C LYS A 804 17.44 -12.87 30.17
N LEU A 805 16.60 -12.49 29.19
CA LEU A 805 16.25 -11.09 28.95
C LEU A 805 15.57 -10.45 30.17
N ILE A 806 14.64 -11.18 30.81
CA ILE A 806 14.03 -10.71 32.06
C ILE A 806 15.09 -10.49 33.13
N HIS A 807 15.95 -11.48 33.39
CA HIS A 807 16.96 -11.39 34.44
C HIS A 807 17.92 -10.22 34.22
N LYS A 808 18.32 -9.99 32.96
CA LYS A 808 19.20 -8.88 32.57
C LYS A 808 18.54 -7.50 32.75
N ASN A 809 17.30 -7.35 32.28
CA ASN A 809 16.69 -6.02 32.13
C ASN A 809 15.84 -5.61 33.34
N LEU A 810 15.25 -6.56 34.08
CA LEU A 810 14.36 -6.28 35.20
C LEU A 810 14.99 -5.42 36.31
N PRO A 811 16.27 -5.61 36.70
CA PRO A 811 16.90 -4.76 37.73
C PRO A 811 16.86 -3.27 37.38
N SER A 812 17.01 -2.91 36.10
CA SER A 812 16.94 -1.50 35.67
C SER A 812 15.57 -0.86 35.88
N LEU A 813 14.51 -1.67 35.95
CA LEU A 813 13.12 -1.23 36.10
C LEU A 813 12.69 -1.17 37.58
N GLN A 814 13.53 -1.58 38.52
CA GLN A 814 13.18 -1.68 39.93
C GLN A 814 12.70 -0.35 40.51
N CYS A 815 13.34 0.76 40.13
CA CYS A 815 12.93 2.10 40.56
C CYS A 815 11.47 2.44 40.20
N LEU A 816 10.96 1.93 39.07
CA LEU A 816 9.57 2.14 38.65
C LEU A 816 8.58 1.24 39.42
N ILE A 817 9.05 0.08 39.87
CA ILE A 817 8.28 -0.84 40.71
C ILE A 817 8.15 -0.24 42.12
N ASP A 818 9.27 0.20 42.69
CA ASP A 818 9.32 0.75 44.05
C ASP A 818 8.49 2.04 44.17
N GLN A 819 8.43 2.83 43.10
CA GLN A 819 7.59 4.03 43.00
C GLN A 819 6.13 3.74 42.63
N ASN A 820 5.72 2.48 42.52
CA ASN A 820 4.38 2.05 42.11
C ASN A 820 3.92 2.61 40.74
N VAL A 821 4.86 2.91 39.83
CA VAL A 821 4.56 3.37 38.47
C VAL A 821 4.09 2.19 37.60
N ILE A 822 4.70 1.01 37.78
CA ILE A 822 4.35 -0.24 37.10
C ILE A 822 4.35 -1.41 38.08
N SER A 823 3.52 -2.43 37.82
CA SER A 823 3.56 -3.67 38.60
C SER A 823 4.76 -4.55 38.23
N LEU A 824 5.18 -5.44 39.14
CA LEU A 824 6.22 -6.43 38.87
C LEU A 824 5.90 -7.30 37.63
N GLY A 825 4.62 -7.65 37.44
CA GLY A 825 4.18 -8.38 36.26
C GLY A 825 4.39 -7.60 34.95
N MET A 826 4.12 -6.30 34.97
CA MET A 826 4.37 -5.41 33.83
C MET A 826 5.87 -5.24 33.58
N ALA A 827 6.67 -5.04 34.63
CA ALA A 827 8.11 -4.93 34.54
C ALA A 827 8.74 -6.19 33.92
N LYS A 828 8.27 -7.39 34.30
CA LYS A 828 8.70 -8.66 33.66
C LYS A 828 8.35 -8.73 32.18
N LYS A 829 7.17 -8.23 31.77
CA LYS A 829 6.78 -8.17 30.34
C LYS A 829 7.68 -7.19 29.55
N ILE A 830 8.00 -6.02 30.14
CA ILE A 830 8.89 -5.03 29.53
C ILE A 830 10.32 -5.60 29.41
N ALA A 831 10.85 -6.13 30.51
CA ALA A 831 12.19 -6.73 30.54
C ALA A 831 12.33 -7.88 29.55
N GLY A 832 11.33 -8.78 29.51
CA GLY A 832 11.27 -9.91 28.58
C GLY A 832 11.11 -9.50 27.12
N SER A 833 10.62 -8.29 26.84
CA SER A 833 10.59 -7.74 25.49
C SER A 833 11.95 -7.21 25.01
N GLY A 834 12.98 -7.29 25.84
CA GLY A 834 14.33 -6.79 25.56
C GLY A 834 14.50 -5.30 25.86
N LEU A 835 13.51 -4.67 26.50
CA LEU A 835 13.54 -3.25 26.87
C LEU A 835 13.99 -3.09 28.33
N ASP A 836 14.85 -2.12 28.55
CA ASP A 836 15.30 -1.69 29.88
C ASP A 836 14.84 -0.23 30.17
N PHE A 837 15.21 0.31 31.34
CA PHE A 837 14.86 1.68 31.69
C PHE A 837 15.42 2.73 30.71
N SER A 838 16.62 2.50 30.16
CA SER A 838 17.25 3.41 29.20
C SER A 838 16.44 3.51 27.90
N CYS A 839 15.95 2.37 27.41
CA CYS A 839 15.09 2.28 26.25
C CYS A 839 13.77 3.03 26.45
N LEU A 840 13.15 2.89 27.63
CA LEU A 840 11.93 3.62 27.97
C LEU A 840 12.16 5.13 28.07
N ASN A 841 13.26 5.54 28.68
CA ASN A 841 13.64 6.95 28.80
C ASN A 841 13.88 7.56 27.40
N LEU A 842 14.60 6.85 26.54
CA LEU A 842 14.86 7.27 25.16
C LEU A 842 13.56 7.37 24.35
N ALA A 843 12.68 6.37 24.45
CA ALA A 843 11.36 6.40 23.81
C ALA A 843 10.50 7.57 24.30
N CYS A 844 10.59 7.91 25.59
CA CYS A 844 9.90 9.05 26.17
C CYS A 844 10.42 10.38 25.61
N LYS A 845 11.75 10.55 25.55
CA LYS A 845 12.40 11.74 24.98
C LYS A 845 12.03 11.96 23.52
N ARG A 846 12.02 10.89 22.71
CA ARG A 846 11.68 10.95 21.27
C ARG A 846 10.19 11.16 21.02
N ASN A 847 9.34 10.83 21.98
CA ASN A 847 7.89 10.93 21.83
C ASN A 847 7.36 12.25 22.39
N GLN A 848 7.11 13.21 21.51
CA GLN A 848 6.57 14.54 21.85
C GLN A 848 5.21 14.51 22.59
N ASP A 849 4.47 13.41 22.54
CA ASP A 849 3.19 13.25 23.26
C ASP A 849 3.38 12.68 24.70
N GLY A 850 4.60 12.35 25.13
CA GLY A 850 4.93 11.81 26.47
C GLY A 850 4.33 10.42 26.78
N ASN A 851 3.63 9.80 25.83
CA ASN A 851 2.85 8.59 26.07
C ASN A 851 3.58 7.33 25.59
N LEU A 852 4.16 6.58 26.52
CA LEU A 852 4.82 5.29 26.28
C LEU A 852 3.90 4.19 25.74
N GLN A 853 2.57 4.43 25.64
CA GLN A 853 1.69 3.48 24.96
C GLN A 853 2.11 3.21 23.53
N ARG A 854 2.71 4.11 22.74
CA ARG A 854 3.02 3.79 21.32
C ARG A 854 4.20 2.82 21.13
N PRO A 855 5.33 2.98 21.85
CA PRO A 855 6.39 1.98 21.89
C PRO A 855 5.94 0.65 22.54
N LEU A 856 5.11 0.72 23.59
CA LEU A 856 4.64 -0.46 24.34
C LEU A 856 3.38 -1.13 23.74
N ALA A 857 2.65 -0.46 22.83
CA ALA A 857 1.41 -0.99 22.22
C ALA A 857 1.65 -1.87 21.00
N GLU A 858 2.88 -2.28 20.70
CA GLU A 858 3.12 -3.42 19.80
C GLU A 858 2.70 -4.78 20.41
N LYS A 859 1.80 -4.75 21.41
CA LYS A 859 1.16 -5.85 22.13
C LYS A 859 1.99 -6.38 23.29
N VAL A 860 2.13 -5.55 24.33
CA VAL A 860 2.02 -6.10 25.68
C VAL A 860 0.58 -6.62 25.78
N GLY A 861 0.37 -7.93 25.59
CA GLY A 861 -0.94 -8.56 25.60
C GLY A 861 -1.76 -8.08 26.80
N HIS A 862 -3.04 -7.79 26.54
CA HIS A 862 -4.04 -7.33 27.51
C HIS A 862 -3.92 -8.05 28.85
#